data_AF-A0A7V3VD36-F1
#
_entry.id   AF-A0A7V3VD36-F1
#
_cell.length_a   1.000
_cell.length_b   1.000
_cell.length_c   1.000
_cell.angle_alpha   90.00
_cell.angle_beta   90.00
_cell.angle_gamma   90.00
#
_symmetry.space_group_name_H-M   'P 1'
#
loop_
_entity.id
_entity.type
_entity.pdbx_description
1 polymer ?
#
loop_
_entity_poly.entity_id
_entity_poly.type
_entity_poly.pdbx_seq_one_letter_code
_entity_poly.pdbx_strand_id
1 'polypeptide(L)'
;MGAGVWTQKANVGGSGREGAVGFSIGTKGYIGTGGTGYEYGVPLKDFWEYDPSTNTWTQKADFAGAARVYAVGFSIGNKGYIGTGSSNYRYNCLNDFWEYDPSTNTWTQKANFGGVSREYAVGFSIGNKGYIGTGLAGGGAYYAPCKDFWEYDPSTNTWTQKADFAGVARWGAVGFSIGTKGYIGTGYGGSLLKDFWEYDPSTNTWTQKADFAGAAREYAVGFSIGAKGYIGTGYGASLNDFWEYDPSTNTWTQKADFAGEARHNAVGFSIGDKGYIGTGHAGGGLLLKDFWEFSFSPIVQTTKATNVTDTVGTLNGNIQDLGKYSSVSCYFKYRKSSDSQWTNTPAQNMTSPGTFSQNLTGLQKDTIYYFKAVAEYEDGAEEGVLLTFTTIGVRIGVWNSGTAWVQKAGFAGIARLYATGFSVGDKGYIGLGWNNGHLNDFFEYNPSTNFWSQKANFPGGGRIYATGFSVGDRGYISCGQLSNGSYSKDLWEYDPSTNTWTQKADFAGAAREGAVGFSIGNKGYIGTGFNGAYLKDFWEYDPSTNTWTQKADFAGVARGYAVGFSIRDEGYISTGYDGSNYLKDLWEYDPSTNTWTQKADFAGVAREYAAGFSVGNKGYIGTGYDGSNYLKDLWEYDPSTNTWTQKTDFAGVARGYALGFSIGTKGYVGIGYSGSNSVTDFWQFDPLANTYVGATNITAHTARLNGTLSGLGKDSNGNNYTFNCYFRYRELGTQNWSYATPKVIKNSTDSYYIDVLSLSSNTTYEFQAIVECAAGVYYADNTLTFTTLKESATIQTDNATAIGFTSATLNGEVKSLGNYSELACYFNWRQKNTETWNTTSLRETLSGIGAFDYTLNELEEGKIYEFRAVGNYGNDYFYGDVKEFATSGITLPTVETDSATNIRKDSATLNGYLTSLGDYSSADCFFQYRVYGQSDWIETSPKETLSGIGVFSKSITGLTRNYIYEYRTVAETTGGRVYGTIESFETESWIFDHWEGDVTGSENPKTITMDKSKNITAVFIREP
;
A
#
# COMPACT_ATOMS: atom_id res chain seq x y z
N MET A 1 -31.75 -32.50 -6.11
CA MET A 1 -32.24 -32.56 -4.73
C MET A 1 -31.06 -32.35 -3.82
N GLY A 2 -31.03 -31.21 -3.14
CA GLY A 2 -29.99 -30.84 -2.19
C GLY A 2 -29.79 -31.85 -1.06
N ALA A 3 -28.77 -31.62 -0.24
CA ALA A 3 -28.30 -32.55 0.79
C ALA A 3 -29.34 -32.91 1.87
N GLY A 4 -30.43 -32.14 1.96
CA GLY A 4 -31.43 -32.23 3.03
C GLY A 4 -30.88 -31.72 4.35
N VAL A 5 -31.73 -31.08 5.16
CA VAL A 5 -31.34 -30.45 6.43
C VAL A 5 -32.21 -31.00 7.56
N TRP A 6 -31.56 -31.37 8.67
CA TRP A 6 -32.22 -31.75 9.91
C TRP A 6 -32.36 -30.56 10.85
N THR A 7 -33.56 -30.33 11.37
CA THR A 7 -33.85 -29.27 12.35
C THR A 7 -34.53 -29.88 13.57
N GLN A 8 -33.98 -29.64 14.77
CA GLN A 8 -34.62 -30.07 16.01
C GLN A 8 -35.90 -29.25 16.26
N LYS A 9 -36.97 -29.95 16.62
CA LYS A 9 -38.29 -29.41 16.94
C LYS A 9 -38.58 -29.57 18.43
N ALA A 10 -39.74 -29.10 18.87
CA ALA A 10 -40.16 -29.28 20.25
C ALA A 10 -40.16 -30.76 20.63
N ASN A 11 -39.54 -31.08 21.76
CA ASN A 11 -39.50 -32.43 22.31
C ASN A 11 -40.91 -32.99 22.43
N VAL A 12 -41.06 -34.28 22.10
CA VAL A 12 -42.31 -35.04 22.27
C VAL A 12 -42.79 -34.92 23.71
N GLY A 13 -44.10 -34.75 23.88
CA GLY A 13 -44.71 -34.73 25.20
C GLY A 13 -44.55 -36.04 25.96
N GLY A 14 -44.63 -35.97 27.30
CA GLY A 14 -44.45 -37.12 28.18
C GLY A 14 -42.98 -37.54 28.35
N SER A 15 -42.77 -38.81 28.65
CA SER A 15 -41.45 -39.39 28.92
C SER A 15 -40.72 -39.81 27.63
N GLY A 16 -39.38 -39.87 27.71
CA GLY A 16 -38.59 -40.56 26.69
C GLY A 16 -39.01 -42.02 26.59
N ARG A 17 -39.08 -42.53 25.36
CA ARG A 17 -39.69 -43.85 25.08
C ARG A 17 -39.08 -44.52 23.85
N GLU A 18 -39.22 -45.82 23.78
CA GLU A 18 -38.93 -46.62 22.59
C GLU A 18 -40.14 -47.46 22.17
N GLY A 19 -40.13 -47.96 20.94
CA GLY A 19 -41.17 -48.87 20.44
C GLY A 19 -42.55 -48.23 20.41
N ALA A 20 -42.61 -46.90 20.34
CA ALA A 20 -43.84 -46.15 20.18
C ALA A 20 -44.37 -46.27 18.75
N VAL A 21 -45.63 -45.92 18.56
CA VAL A 21 -46.19 -45.74 17.22
C VAL A 21 -46.15 -44.26 16.86
N GLY A 22 -46.04 -43.98 15.56
CA GLY A 22 -46.41 -42.67 15.05
C GLY A 22 -46.83 -42.68 13.60
N PHE A 23 -47.63 -41.69 13.27
CA PHE A 23 -48.26 -41.50 11.96
C PHE A 23 -48.74 -40.05 11.86
N SER A 24 -49.17 -39.64 10.67
CA SER A 24 -49.79 -38.33 10.45
C SER A 24 -51.26 -38.45 10.07
N ILE A 25 -52.05 -37.47 10.50
CA ILE A 25 -53.43 -37.27 10.03
C ILE A 25 -53.55 -35.82 9.56
N GLY A 26 -53.86 -35.62 8.27
CA GLY A 26 -53.87 -34.29 7.66
C GLY A 26 -52.51 -33.60 7.81
N THR A 27 -52.49 -32.44 8.45
CA THR A 27 -51.28 -31.62 8.66
C THR A 27 -50.63 -31.80 10.04
N LYS A 28 -51.07 -32.80 10.81
CA LYS A 28 -50.60 -33.06 12.18
C LYS A 28 -49.90 -34.40 12.29
N GLY A 29 -48.90 -34.48 13.18
CA GLY A 29 -48.21 -35.71 13.53
C GLY A 29 -48.75 -36.28 14.84
N TYR A 30 -48.65 -37.59 15.04
CA TYR A 30 -49.10 -38.26 16.26
C TYR A 30 -48.06 -39.26 16.74
N ILE A 31 -47.80 -39.28 18.04
CA ILE A 31 -46.95 -40.28 18.70
C ILE A 31 -47.65 -40.76 19.97
N GLY A 32 -47.67 -42.07 20.20
CA GLY A 32 -48.11 -42.60 21.49
C GLY A 32 -47.79 -44.07 21.67
N THR A 33 -48.25 -44.64 22.78
CA THR A 33 -47.81 -45.95 23.27
C THR A 33 -46.28 -45.97 23.50
N GLY A 34 -45.63 -47.14 23.43
CA GLY A 34 -44.20 -47.30 23.69
C GLY A 34 -43.90 -47.60 25.16
N GLY A 35 -42.62 -47.62 25.51
CA GLY A 35 -42.16 -48.06 26.83
C GLY A 35 -41.02 -47.22 27.38
N THR A 36 -40.93 -47.15 28.71
CA THR A 36 -39.94 -46.35 29.45
C THR A 36 -38.69 -47.12 29.87
N GLY A 37 -38.41 -48.27 29.26
CA GLY A 37 -37.18 -49.03 29.53
C GLY A 37 -36.99 -50.25 28.62
N TYR A 38 -35.73 -50.63 28.42
CA TYR A 38 -35.32 -51.80 27.64
C TYR A 38 -35.68 -53.10 28.38
N GLU A 39 -36.42 -53.98 27.71
CA GLU A 39 -36.83 -55.34 28.16
C GLU A 39 -37.74 -55.45 29.41
N TYR A 40 -37.90 -54.36 30.19
CA TYR A 40 -38.74 -54.31 31.39
C TYR A 40 -39.45 -52.95 31.61
N GLY A 41 -39.47 -52.08 30.59
CA GLY A 41 -40.12 -50.77 30.65
C GLY A 41 -41.63 -50.85 30.87
N VAL A 42 -42.20 -49.84 31.52
CA VAL A 42 -43.66 -49.75 31.72
C VAL A 42 -44.31 -49.35 30.40
N PRO A 43 -45.18 -50.18 29.79
CA PRO A 43 -45.89 -49.82 28.58
C PRO A 43 -46.81 -48.64 28.82
N LEU A 44 -46.91 -47.74 27.84
CA LEU A 44 -47.63 -46.48 27.95
C LEU A 44 -48.96 -46.52 27.18
N LYS A 45 -49.87 -45.62 27.58
CA LYS A 45 -51.14 -45.34 26.88
C LYS A 45 -51.25 -43.90 26.38
N ASP A 46 -50.33 -43.03 26.79
CA ASP A 46 -50.41 -41.64 26.42
C ASP A 46 -50.26 -41.47 24.90
N PHE A 47 -50.95 -40.46 24.39
CA PHE A 47 -51.07 -40.20 22.96
C PHE A 47 -50.99 -38.69 22.73
N TRP A 48 -50.09 -38.27 21.85
CA TRP A 48 -49.69 -36.88 21.67
C TRP A 48 -49.84 -36.47 20.22
N GLU A 49 -50.34 -35.25 19.99
CA GLU A 49 -50.46 -34.61 18.67
C GLU A 49 -49.43 -33.49 18.54
N TYR A 50 -48.71 -33.47 17.42
CA TYR A 50 -47.78 -32.41 17.03
C TYR A 50 -48.42 -31.48 16.02
N ASP A 51 -48.33 -30.18 16.30
CA ASP A 51 -48.68 -29.10 15.39
C ASP A 51 -47.42 -28.44 14.80
N PRO A 52 -47.10 -28.66 13.50
CA PRO A 52 -45.96 -28.03 12.85
C PRO A 52 -46.03 -26.50 12.77
N SER A 53 -47.24 -25.91 12.77
CA SER A 53 -47.41 -24.47 12.61
C SER A 53 -47.04 -23.67 13.85
N THR A 54 -47.18 -24.29 15.03
CA THR A 54 -46.83 -23.71 16.33
C THR A 54 -45.61 -24.36 16.95
N ASN A 55 -45.12 -25.46 16.38
CA ASN A 55 -44.07 -26.31 16.94
C ASN A 55 -44.39 -26.76 18.38
N THR A 56 -45.60 -27.25 18.62
CA THR A 56 -46.06 -27.67 19.96
C THR A 56 -46.69 -29.05 19.96
N TRP A 57 -46.55 -29.76 21.10
CA TRP A 57 -47.22 -31.02 21.37
C TRP A 57 -48.41 -30.84 22.30
N THR A 58 -49.54 -31.48 22.00
CA THR A 58 -50.76 -31.49 22.82
C THR A 58 -51.16 -32.92 23.16
N GLN A 59 -51.40 -33.22 24.43
CA GLN A 59 -51.90 -34.54 24.84
C GLN A 59 -53.34 -34.73 24.37
N LYS A 60 -53.63 -35.91 23.82
CA LYS A 60 -54.95 -36.33 23.36
C LYS A 60 -55.51 -37.43 24.27
N ALA A 61 -56.68 -37.95 23.95
CA ALA A 61 -57.24 -39.07 24.68
C ALA A 61 -56.28 -40.26 24.65
N ASP A 62 -55.94 -40.76 25.83
CA ASP A 62 -55.11 -41.95 25.98
C ASP A 62 -55.67 -43.10 25.17
N PHE A 63 -54.75 -43.92 24.64
CA PHE A 63 -55.07 -45.12 23.88
C PHE A 63 -55.98 -46.06 24.69
N ALA A 64 -57.17 -46.35 24.15
CA ALA A 64 -58.20 -47.09 24.88
C ALA A 64 -57.88 -48.59 25.07
N GLY A 65 -57.05 -49.18 24.20
CA GLY A 65 -56.61 -50.57 24.34
C GLY A 65 -55.64 -50.79 25.51
N ALA A 66 -55.13 -52.01 25.67
CA ALA A 66 -54.08 -52.29 26.64
C ALA A 66 -52.81 -51.46 26.35
N ALA A 67 -52.14 -50.99 27.40
CA ALA A 67 -50.86 -50.29 27.28
C ALA A 67 -49.86 -51.21 26.59
N ARG A 68 -49.07 -50.71 25.63
CA ARG A 68 -48.25 -51.58 24.77
C ARG A 68 -47.01 -50.93 24.19
N VAL A 69 -46.07 -51.77 23.79
CA VAL A 69 -44.86 -51.46 23.02
C VAL A 69 -44.87 -52.20 21.68
N TYR A 70 -44.08 -51.72 20.72
CA TYR A 70 -43.81 -52.39 19.43
C TYR A 70 -45.06 -52.74 18.64
N ALA A 71 -46.09 -51.90 18.80
CA ALA A 71 -47.32 -51.95 18.03
C ALA A 71 -47.12 -51.33 16.65
N VAL A 72 -48.10 -51.54 15.79
CA VAL A 72 -48.16 -50.92 14.47
C VAL A 72 -49.13 -49.74 14.52
N GLY A 73 -48.73 -48.62 13.92
CA GLY A 73 -49.59 -47.46 13.72
C GLY A 73 -49.52 -46.95 12.28
N PHE A 74 -50.68 -46.58 11.72
CA PHE A 74 -50.78 -45.93 10.41
C PHE A 74 -52.09 -45.12 10.34
N SER A 75 -52.24 -44.30 9.29
CA SER A 75 -53.48 -43.58 9.03
C SER A 75 -54.18 -44.07 7.76
N ILE A 76 -55.51 -44.04 7.77
CA ILE A 76 -56.33 -44.23 6.57
C ILE A 76 -57.32 -43.06 6.51
N GLY A 77 -57.26 -42.28 5.44
CA GLY A 77 -58.02 -41.04 5.32
C GLY A 77 -57.73 -40.11 6.50
N ASN A 78 -58.77 -39.67 7.21
CA ASN A 78 -58.67 -38.75 8.33
C ASN A 78 -58.69 -39.44 9.72
N LYS A 79 -58.31 -40.72 9.79
CA LYS A 79 -58.30 -41.51 11.03
C LYS A 79 -56.95 -42.17 11.24
N GLY A 80 -56.57 -42.32 12.51
CA GLY A 80 -55.39 -43.08 12.92
C GLY A 80 -55.77 -44.49 13.35
N TYR A 81 -54.87 -45.45 13.22
CA TYR A 81 -55.11 -46.83 13.62
C TYR A 81 -53.91 -47.36 14.41
N ILE A 82 -54.19 -48.12 15.47
CA ILE A 82 -53.17 -48.84 16.26
C ILE A 82 -53.65 -50.27 16.48
N GLY A 83 -52.76 -51.23 16.27
CA GLY A 83 -52.99 -52.59 16.76
C GLY A 83 -51.72 -53.42 16.78
N THR A 84 -51.87 -54.69 17.13
CA THR A 84 -50.74 -55.59 17.45
C THR A 84 -49.93 -55.05 18.64
N GLY A 85 -48.66 -55.43 18.77
CA GLY A 85 -47.77 -55.03 19.85
C GLY A 85 -47.92 -55.92 21.08
N SER A 86 -47.22 -55.56 22.15
CA SER A 86 -47.17 -56.38 23.37
C SER A 86 -47.49 -55.56 24.62
N SER A 87 -48.36 -56.12 25.48
CA SER A 87 -48.71 -55.49 26.77
C SER A 87 -47.72 -55.77 27.89
N ASN A 88 -46.78 -56.68 27.64
CA ASN A 88 -45.66 -57.00 28.52
C ASN A 88 -44.59 -57.65 27.64
N TYR A 89 -43.42 -57.02 27.54
CA TYR A 89 -42.33 -57.33 26.61
C TYR A 89 -42.25 -58.81 26.25
N ARG A 90 -42.48 -59.18 24.98
CA ARG A 90 -42.41 -60.55 24.46
C ARG A 90 -43.35 -61.61 25.11
N TYR A 91 -44.03 -61.33 26.22
CA TYR A 91 -44.86 -62.32 26.93
C TYR A 91 -46.34 -62.28 26.57
N ASN A 92 -46.87 -61.14 26.12
CA ASN A 92 -48.28 -61.00 25.80
C ASN A 92 -48.52 -60.17 24.53
N CYS A 93 -48.31 -60.79 23.37
CA CYS A 93 -48.65 -60.17 22.09
C CYS A 93 -50.16 -60.06 21.92
N LEU A 94 -50.59 -58.97 21.30
CA LEU A 94 -51.97 -58.61 21.10
C LEU A 94 -52.35 -58.71 19.61
N ASN A 95 -53.64 -58.84 19.32
CA ASN A 95 -54.21 -58.74 17.98
C ASN A 95 -55.45 -57.83 17.95
N ASP A 96 -55.73 -57.10 19.02
CA ASP A 96 -56.75 -56.07 18.99
C ASP A 96 -56.32 -54.90 18.08
N PHE A 97 -57.30 -54.23 17.52
CA PHE A 97 -57.10 -53.18 16.52
C PHE A 97 -58.08 -52.03 16.81
N TRP A 98 -57.58 -50.81 16.82
CA TRP A 98 -58.29 -49.63 17.30
C TRP A 98 -58.14 -48.48 16.31
N GLU A 99 -59.22 -47.72 16.14
CA GLU A 99 -59.28 -46.51 15.33
C GLU A 99 -59.37 -45.28 16.23
N TYR A 100 -58.58 -44.26 15.92
CA TYR A 100 -58.63 -42.93 16.53
C TYR A 100 -59.31 -41.94 15.59
N ASP A 101 -60.28 -41.23 16.15
CA ASP A 101 -60.94 -40.11 15.51
C ASP A 101 -60.45 -38.77 16.09
N PRO A 102 -59.66 -37.98 15.34
CA PRO A 102 -59.17 -36.69 15.82
C PRO A 102 -60.28 -35.64 15.96
N SER A 103 -61.42 -35.79 15.29
CA SER A 103 -62.53 -34.81 15.35
C SER A 103 -63.31 -34.87 16.66
N THR A 104 -63.39 -36.06 17.25
CA THR A 104 -64.06 -36.31 18.53
C THR A 104 -63.08 -36.60 19.67
N ASN A 105 -61.79 -36.79 19.36
CA ASN A 105 -60.75 -37.23 20.29
C ASN A 105 -61.12 -38.54 21.00
N THR A 106 -61.60 -39.54 20.24
CA THR A 106 -62.06 -40.83 20.78
C THR A 106 -61.46 -42.02 20.06
N TRP A 107 -61.28 -43.13 20.80
CA TRP A 107 -60.85 -44.42 20.26
C TRP A 107 -62.04 -45.39 20.14
N THR A 108 -62.10 -46.13 19.03
CA THR A 108 -63.10 -47.18 18.77
C THR A 108 -62.42 -48.48 18.39
N GLN A 109 -62.74 -49.59 19.08
CA GLN A 109 -62.23 -50.91 18.71
C GLN A 109 -62.84 -51.36 17.38
N LYS A 110 -62.01 -51.91 16.51
CA LYS A 110 -62.37 -52.46 15.20
C LYS A 110 -62.22 -53.98 15.20
N ALA A 111 -62.48 -54.61 14.06
CA ALA A 111 -62.21 -56.04 13.90
C ALA A 111 -60.75 -56.32 14.23
N ASN A 112 -60.53 -57.28 15.14
CA ASN A 112 -59.20 -57.72 15.52
C ASN A 112 -58.40 -58.10 14.27
N PHE A 113 -57.10 -57.82 14.33
CA PHE A 113 -56.16 -58.16 13.28
C PHE A 113 -56.30 -59.64 12.88
N GLY A 114 -56.43 -59.88 11.58
CA GLY A 114 -56.79 -61.20 11.03
C GLY A 114 -55.71 -62.28 11.17
N GLY A 115 -54.46 -61.88 11.38
CA GLY A 115 -53.36 -62.81 11.63
C GLY A 115 -53.16 -63.14 13.11
N VAL A 116 -52.14 -63.94 13.40
CA VAL A 116 -51.73 -64.25 14.78
C VAL A 116 -51.26 -63.01 15.53
N SER A 117 -51.47 -62.97 16.85
CA SER A 117 -50.98 -61.89 17.72
C SER A 117 -49.46 -61.79 17.65
N ARG A 118 -48.95 -60.56 17.51
CA ARG A 118 -47.52 -60.31 17.25
C ARG A 118 -47.06 -58.92 17.68
N GLU A 119 -45.76 -58.73 17.76
CA GLU A 119 -45.09 -57.42 17.93
C GLU A 119 -44.02 -57.22 16.85
N TYR A 120 -43.47 -56.00 16.73
CA TYR A 120 -42.46 -55.64 15.72
C TYR A 120 -42.86 -55.95 14.27
N ALA A 121 -44.17 -55.96 14.00
CA ALA A 121 -44.70 -56.06 12.65
C ALA A 121 -44.51 -54.74 11.91
N VAL A 122 -44.60 -54.78 10.59
CA VAL A 122 -44.70 -53.57 9.79
C VAL A 122 -46.16 -53.25 9.52
N GLY A 123 -46.47 -51.97 9.39
CA GLY A 123 -47.71 -51.57 8.76
C GLY A 123 -47.66 -50.18 8.18
N PHE A 124 -48.48 -50.01 7.15
CA PHE A 124 -48.58 -48.80 6.35
C PHE A 124 -49.94 -48.80 5.64
N SER A 125 -50.31 -47.69 5.03
CA SER A 125 -51.50 -47.59 4.19
C SER A 125 -51.15 -47.45 2.71
N ILE A 126 -51.98 -48.03 1.85
CA ILE A 126 -51.96 -47.78 0.41
C ILE A 126 -53.37 -47.40 0.00
N GLY A 127 -53.54 -46.17 -0.50
CA GLY A 127 -54.87 -45.62 -0.77
C GLY A 127 -55.73 -45.60 0.49
N ASN A 128 -56.92 -46.21 0.41
CA ASN A 128 -57.90 -46.25 1.51
C ASN A 128 -57.89 -47.58 2.29
N LYS A 129 -56.76 -48.31 2.30
CA LYS A 129 -56.61 -49.60 2.99
C LYS A 129 -55.37 -49.59 3.87
N GLY A 130 -55.42 -50.30 4.99
CA GLY A 130 -54.28 -50.52 5.88
C GLY A 130 -53.68 -51.90 5.65
N TYR A 131 -52.38 -52.05 5.89
CA TYR A 131 -51.69 -53.32 5.72
C TYR A 131 -50.83 -53.62 6.94
N ILE A 132 -50.82 -54.88 7.38
CA ILE A 132 -49.96 -55.38 8.44
C ILE A 132 -49.38 -56.72 8.01
N GLY A 133 -48.08 -56.90 8.21
CA GLY A 133 -47.45 -58.21 8.05
C GLY A 133 -46.05 -58.26 8.65
N THR A 134 -45.37 -59.40 8.45
CA THR A 134 -44.14 -59.75 9.16
C THR A 134 -44.34 -59.72 10.69
N GLY A 135 -43.28 -59.52 11.48
CA GLY A 135 -43.32 -59.41 12.93
C GLY A 135 -43.06 -60.73 13.65
N LEU A 136 -43.08 -60.68 14.97
CA LEU A 136 -42.77 -61.80 15.84
C LEU A 136 -44.04 -62.29 16.54
N ALA A 137 -44.51 -63.49 16.21
CA ALA A 137 -45.64 -64.10 16.91
C ALA A 137 -45.15 -64.73 18.23
N GLY A 138 -45.86 -64.46 19.33
CA GLY A 138 -45.46 -65.03 20.64
C GLY A 138 -46.35 -64.69 21.85
N GLY A 139 -46.41 -65.66 22.75
CA GLY A 139 -46.99 -65.60 24.10
C GLY A 139 -46.47 -66.79 24.90
N GLY A 140 -45.25 -66.67 25.46
CA GLY A 140 -44.50 -67.76 26.12
C GLY A 140 -43.17 -68.10 25.44
N ALA A 141 -42.61 -69.28 25.72
CA ALA A 141 -41.20 -69.64 25.45
C ALA A 141 -40.76 -69.83 23.96
N TYR A 142 -41.63 -69.60 22.97
CA TYR A 142 -41.30 -69.79 21.55
C TYR A 142 -41.78 -68.60 20.71
N TYR A 143 -40.83 -67.97 20.01
CA TYR A 143 -41.03 -66.81 19.13
C TYR A 143 -40.84 -67.22 17.67
N ALA A 144 -41.83 -66.96 16.83
CA ALA A 144 -41.78 -67.31 15.40
C ALA A 144 -41.90 -66.04 14.52
N PRO A 145 -40.86 -65.70 13.74
CA PRO A 145 -40.96 -64.66 12.73
C PRO A 145 -42.04 -65.01 11.71
N CYS A 146 -42.84 -64.02 11.33
CA CYS A 146 -43.97 -64.16 10.42
C CYS A 146 -43.62 -63.64 9.03
N LYS A 147 -44.36 -64.11 8.01
CA LYS A 147 -44.33 -63.59 6.64
C LYS A 147 -45.72 -63.39 6.03
N ASP A 148 -46.78 -63.75 6.76
CA ASP A 148 -48.14 -63.46 6.33
C ASP A 148 -48.36 -61.94 6.25
N PHE A 149 -49.22 -61.55 5.33
CA PHE A 149 -49.48 -60.16 4.99
C PHE A 149 -50.98 -59.96 4.84
N TRP A 150 -51.54 -58.97 5.52
CA TRP A 150 -52.98 -58.77 5.65
C TRP A 150 -53.37 -57.35 5.30
N GLU A 151 -54.50 -57.21 4.61
CA GLU A 151 -55.13 -55.94 4.26
C GLU A 151 -56.38 -55.72 5.12
N TYR A 152 -56.51 -54.51 5.66
CA TYR A 152 -57.70 -54.03 6.36
C TYR A 152 -58.51 -53.09 5.49
N ASP A 153 -59.80 -53.40 5.40
CA ASP A 153 -60.79 -52.55 4.76
C ASP A 153 -61.65 -51.83 5.80
N PRO A 154 -61.49 -50.50 5.97
CA PRO A 154 -62.28 -49.73 6.94
C PRO A 154 -63.76 -49.62 6.55
N SER A 155 -64.14 -49.81 5.27
CA SER A 155 -65.53 -49.70 4.82
C SER A 155 -66.38 -50.90 5.23
N THR A 156 -65.76 -52.07 5.35
CA THR A 156 -66.41 -53.32 5.76
C THR A 156 -65.99 -53.77 7.16
N ASN A 157 -64.97 -53.13 7.76
CA ASN A 157 -64.35 -53.53 9.03
C ASN A 157 -63.87 -55.00 8.98
N THR A 158 -63.16 -55.38 7.91
CA THR A 158 -62.69 -56.76 7.70
C THR A 158 -61.22 -56.82 7.32
N TRP A 159 -60.54 -57.89 7.76
CA TRP A 159 -59.18 -58.24 7.34
C TRP A 159 -59.20 -59.33 6.27
N THR A 160 -58.39 -59.18 5.24
CA THR A 160 -58.19 -60.17 4.16
C THR A 160 -56.72 -60.50 4.02
N GLN A 161 -56.35 -61.78 4.08
CA GLN A 161 -54.97 -62.20 3.83
C GLN A 161 -54.62 -62.00 2.35
N LYS A 162 -53.44 -61.44 2.10
CA LYS A 162 -52.86 -61.19 0.78
C LYS A 162 -51.71 -62.16 0.53
N ALA A 163 -51.02 -62.01 -0.59
CA ALA A 163 -49.82 -62.79 -0.85
C ALA A 163 -48.81 -62.57 0.28
N ASP A 164 -48.34 -63.67 0.87
CA ASP A 164 -47.28 -63.64 1.87
C ASP A 164 -46.09 -62.82 1.35
N PHE A 165 -45.45 -62.11 2.28
CA PHE A 165 -44.19 -61.42 2.01
C PHE A 165 -43.17 -62.38 1.41
N ALA A 166 -42.64 -62.03 0.23
CA ALA A 166 -41.79 -62.91 -0.55
C ALA A 166 -40.36 -63.07 -0.01
N GLY A 167 -39.91 -62.15 0.85
CA GLY A 167 -38.63 -62.29 1.55
C GLY A 167 -38.69 -63.28 2.72
N VAL A 168 -37.56 -63.45 3.41
CA VAL A 168 -37.49 -64.28 4.62
C VAL A 168 -38.39 -63.72 5.72
N ALA A 169 -39.08 -64.61 6.46
CA ALA A 169 -39.87 -64.26 7.64
C ALA A 169 -39.01 -63.49 8.65
N ARG A 170 -39.50 -62.33 9.10
CA ARG A 170 -38.68 -61.37 9.85
C ARG A 170 -39.50 -60.52 10.79
N TRP A 171 -38.81 -59.81 11.66
CA TRP A 171 -39.36 -58.82 12.57
C TRP A 171 -38.42 -57.61 12.64
N GLY A 172 -38.91 -56.48 13.14
CA GLY A 172 -38.11 -55.25 13.24
C GLY A 172 -37.74 -54.64 11.89
N ALA A 173 -38.47 -54.98 10.83
CA ALA A 173 -38.28 -54.42 9.49
C ALA A 173 -38.89 -53.02 9.38
N VAL A 174 -38.49 -52.29 8.35
CA VAL A 174 -39.11 -51.00 7.98
C VAL A 174 -40.20 -51.25 6.94
N GLY A 175 -41.33 -50.55 7.09
CA GLY A 175 -42.38 -50.55 6.07
C GLY A 175 -42.98 -49.16 5.85
N PHE A 176 -43.18 -48.78 4.59
CA PHE A 176 -43.84 -47.54 4.18
C PHE A 176 -44.43 -47.69 2.77
N SER A 177 -45.21 -46.72 2.30
CA SER A 177 -45.73 -46.69 0.94
C SER A 177 -45.13 -45.55 0.12
N ILE A 178 -44.99 -45.74 -1.19
CA ILE A 178 -44.67 -44.66 -2.14
C ILE A 178 -45.69 -44.75 -3.27
N GLY A 179 -46.48 -43.70 -3.46
CA GLY A 179 -47.56 -43.68 -4.43
C GLY A 179 -48.59 -44.79 -4.14
N THR A 180 -48.74 -45.74 -5.06
CA THR A 180 -49.72 -46.84 -4.97
C THR A 180 -49.10 -48.19 -4.59
N LYS A 181 -47.85 -48.20 -4.10
CA LYS A 181 -47.11 -49.42 -3.76
C LYS A 181 -46.66 -49.39 -2.30
N GLY A 182 -46.57 -50.56 -1.69
CA GLY A 182 -46.00 -50.77 -0.36
C GLY A 182 -44.56 -51.25 -0.45
N TYR A 183 -43.74 -50.98 0.56
CA TYR A 183 -42.35 -51.39 0.59
C TYR A 183 -42.01 -51.97 1.96
N ILE A 184 -41.22 -53.05 1.98
CA ILE A 184 -40.66 -53.67 3.18
C ILE A 184 -39.20 -53.97 2.94
N GLY A 185 -38.34 -53.63 3.88
CA GLY A 185 -36.96 -54.12 3.89
C GLY A 185 -36.30 -53.97 5.24
N THR A 186 -35.02 -54.35 5.28
CA THR A 186 -34.24 -54.50 6.53
C THR A 186 -34.89 -55.52 7.49
N GLY A 187 -34.57 -55.48 8.78
CA GLY A 187 -35.11 -56.36 9.83
C GLY A 187 -34.24 -57.58 10.11
N TYR A 188 -34.75 -58.48 10.96
CA TYR A 188 -34.03 -59.68 11.40
C TYR A 188 -34.78 -60.97 11.04
N GLY A 189 -34.12 -61.83 10.28
CA GLY A 189 -34.62 -63.15 9.85
C GLY A 189 -33.68 -64.30 10.21
N GLY A 190 -32.98 -64.19 11.34
CA GLY A 190 -31.85 -65.05 11.75
C GLY A 190 -30.48 -64.37 11.61
N SER A 191 -30.42 -63.32 10.80
CA SER A 191 -29.34 -62.33 10.73
C SER A 191 -29.94 -60.97 10.35
N LEU A 192 -29.17 -59.89 10.52
CA LEU A 192 -29.57 -58.55 10.06
C LEU A 192 -29.65 -58.53 8.53
N LEU A 193 -30.74 -57.98 8.01
CA LEU A 193 -31.05 -57.97 6.59
C LEU A 193 -30.92 -56.56 5.98
N LYS A 194 -30.76 -56.51 4.66
CA LYS A 194 -30.77 -55.28 3.85
C LYS A 194 -31.50 -55.45 2.52
N ASP A 195 -32.15 -56.60 2.30
CA ASP A 195 -33.02 -56.77 1.14
C ASP A 195 -34.22 -55.82 1.24
N PHE A 196 -34.74 -55.44 0.08
CA PHE A 196 -35.80 -54.45 -0.05
C PHE A 196 -36.82 -54.92 -1.10
N TRP A 197 -38.10 -54.87 -0.76
CA TRP A 197 -39.19 -55.48 -1.54
C TRP A 197 -40.34 -54.50 -1.71
N GLU A 198 -40.92 -54.50 -2.91
CA GLU A 198 -42.11 -53.72 -3.27
C GLU A 198 -43.32 -54.64 -3.39
N TYR A 199 -44.44 -54.24 -2.81
CA TYR A 199 -45.75 -54.86 -2.96
C TYR A 199 -46.64 -54.06 -3.89
N ASP A 200 -47.22 -54.77 -4.85
CA ASP A 200 -48.22 -54.25 -5.75
C ASP A 200 -49.62 -54.75 -5.38
N PRO A 201 -50.51 -53.90 -4.83
CA PRO A 201 -51.86 -54.32 -4.47
C PRO A 201 -52.74 -54.64 -5.68
N SER A 202 -52.41 -54.15 -6.88
CA SER A 202 -53.21 -54.41 -8.10
C SER A 202 -53.03 -55.81 -8.64
N THR A 203 -51.86 -56.41 -8.40
CA THR A 203 -51.52 -57.77 -8.84
C THR A 203 -51.37 -58.74 -7.67
N ASN A 204 -51.43 -58.24 -6.42
CA ASN A 204 -51.18 -59.00 -5.20
C ASN A 204 -49.83 -59.74 -5.26
N THR A 205 -48.77 -59.05 -5.71
CA THR A 205 -47.43 -59.64 -5.88
C THR A 205 -46.34 -58.80 -5.22
N TRP A 206 -45.25 -59.47 -4.85
CA TRP A 206 -44.04 -58.87 -4.32
C TRP A 206 -42.89 -58.95 -5.33
N THR A 207 -42.15 -57.85 -5.48
CA THR A 207 -40.98 -57.75 -6.36
C THR A 207 -39.77 -57.26 -5.56
N GLN A 208 -38.65 -57.97 -5.60
CA GLN A 208 -37.41 -57.50 -4.98
C GLN A 208 -36.86 -56.30 -5.74
N LYS A 209 -36.40 -55.30 -5.00
CA LYS A 209 -35.78 -54.07 -5.50
C LYS A 209 -34.29 -54.06 -5.15
N ALA A 210 -33.59 -52.99 -5.51
CA ALA A 210 -32.21 -52.81 -5.09
C ALA A 210 -32.11 -52.88 -3.56
N ASP A 211 -31.22 -53.75 -3.08
CA ASP A 211 -30.92 -53.88 -1.66
C ASP A 211 -30.59 -52.49 -1.08
N PHE A 212 -31.02 -52.28 0.15
CA PHE A 212 -30.68 -51.11 0.94
C PHE A 212 -29.15 -50.94 0.99
N ALA A 213 -28.67 -49.76 0.57
CA ALA A 213 -27.24 -49.51 0.38
C ALA A 213 -26.47 -49.29 1.69
N GLY A 214 -27.16 -48.95 2.78
CA GLY A 214 -26.55 -48.85 4.10
C GLY A 214 -26.25 -50.22 4.73
N ALA A 215 -25.67 -50.20 5.93
CA ALA A 215 -25.43 -51.43 6.70
C ALA A 215 -26.73 -52.18 7.00
N ALA A 216 -26.69 -53.52 6.98
CA ALA A 216 -27.82 -54.36 7.38
C ALA A 216 -28.22 -54.08 8.83
N ARG A 217 -29.53 -53.96 9.10
CA ARG A 217 -30.05 -53.45 10.39
C ARG A 217 -31.49 -53.89 10.66
N GLU A 218 -31.91 -53.74 11.91
CA GLU A 218 -33.32 -53.83 12.33
C GLU A 218 -33.73 -52.58 13.11
N TYR A 219 -35.01 -52.40 13.42
CA TYR A 219 -35.55 -51.28 14.20
C TYR A 219 -35.19 -49.88 13.67
N ALA A 220 -34.93 -49.78 12.37
CA ALA A 220 -34.74 -48.51 11.68
C ALA A 220 -36.08 -47.79 11.52
N VAL A 221 -36.01 -46.52 11.18
CA VAL A 221 -37.19 -45.75 10.78
C VAL A 221 -37.25 -45.67 9.26
N GLY A 222 -38.46 -45.64 8.72
CA GLY A 222 -38.65 -45.27 7.33
C GLY A 222 -39.98 -44.59 7.08
N PHE A 223 -39.97 -43.73 6.07
CA PHE A 223 -41.10 -42.92 5.65
C PHE A 223 -40.90 -42.48 4.20
N SER A 224 -41.88 -41.81 3.61
CA SER A 224 -41.83 -41.32 2.24
C SER A 224 -42.04 -39.81 2.17
N ILE A 225 -41.20 -39.11 1.41
CA ILE A 225 -41.40 -37.70 1.07
C ILE A 225 -41.57 -37.60 -0.44
N GLY A 226 -42.71 -37.07 -0.88
CA GLY A 226 -43.07 -37.03 -2.29
C GLY A 226 -43.03 -38.42 -2.94
N ALA A 227 -42.22 -38.57 -3.99
CA ALA A 227 -42.08 -39.82 -4.74
C ALA A 227 -40.87 -40.68 -4.32
N LYS A 228 -40.27 -40.40 -3.15
CA LYS A 228 -39.05 -41.09 -2.65
C LYS A 228 -39.30 -41.72 -1.28
N GLY A 229 -38.59 -42.82 -1.02
CA GLY A 229 -38.58 -43.49 0.29
C GLY A 229 -37.31 -43.15 1.06
N TYR A 230 -37.35 -43.19 2.38
CA TYR A 230 -36.20 -42.88 3.22
C TYR A 230 -36.06 -43.92 4.32
N ILE A 231 -34.83 -44.33 4.61
CA ILE A 231 -34.48 -45.21 5.72
C ILE A 231 -33.27 -44.63 6.44
N GLY A 232 -33.34 -44.60 7.77
CA GLY A 232 -32.16 -44.30 8.58
C GLY A 232 -32.31 -44.77 10.01
N THR A 233 -31.32 -44.46 10.84
CA THR A 233 -31.22 -45.00 12.21
C THR A 233 -31.16 -46.54 12.22
N GLY A 234 -31.41 -47.18 13.36
CA GLY A 234 -31.56 -48.63 13.49
C GLY A 234 -30.45 -49.31 14.27
N TYR A 235 -30.66 -50.59 14.56
CA TYR A 235 -29.82 -51.39 15.42
C TYR A 235 -28.88 -52.31 14.63
N GLY A 236 -27.61 -52.18 15.01
CA GLY A 236 -26.43 -52.95 14.64
C GLY A 236 -25.33 -52.55 15.63
N ALA A 237 -24.98 -51.25 15.63
CA ALA A 237 -24.25 -50.55 16.70
C ALA A 237 -24.89 -49.18 17.05
N SER A 238 -26.22 -49.05 16.94
CA SER A 238 -26.99 -47.79 16.86
C SER A 238 -26.45 -46.83 15.78
N LEU A 239 -27.26 -46.59 14.75
CA LEU A 239 -26.82 -45.82 13.58
C LEU A 239 -27.51 -44.44 13.52
N ASN A 240 -26.90 -43.52 12.77
CA ASN A 240 -27.46 -42.21 12.42
C ASN A 240 -27.33 -41.92 10.91
N ASP A 241 -26.88 -42.86 10.09
CA ASP A 241 -26.87 -42.68 8.65
C ASP A 241 -28.31 -42.62 8.10
N PHE A 242 -28.46 -41.89 6.98
CA PHE A 242 -29.77 -41.61 6.38
C PHE A 242 -29.71 -41.73 4.86
N TRP A 243 -30.64 -42.49 4.29
CA TRP A 243 -30.61 -42.90 2.88
C TRP A 243 -31.95 -42.65 2.19
N GLU A 244 -31.89 -42.20 0.95
CA GLU A 244 -33.04 -42.00 0.06
C GLU A 244 -33.08 -43.11 -0.99
N TYR A 245 -34.27 -43.67 -1.22
CA TYR A 245 -34.58 -44.58 -2.30
C TYR A 245 -35.39 -43.89 -3.39
N ASP A 246 -34.92 -44.03 -4.62
CA ASP A 246 -35.60 -43.59 -5.82
C ASP A 246 -36.24 -44.77 -6.57
N PRO A 247 -37.58 -44.92 -6.55
CA PRO A 247 -38.25 -46.00 -7.28
C PRO A 247 -38.13 -45.90 -8.80
N SER A 248 -37.89 -44.71 -9.35
CA SER A 248 -37.81 -44.50 -10.80
C SER A 248 -36.51 -45.03 -11.41
N THR A 249 -35.43 -44.99 -10.64
CA THR A 249 -34.11 -45.50 -11.01
C THR A 249 -33.75 -46.79 -10.29
N ASN A 250 -34.52 -47.19 -9.27
CA ASN A 250 -34.23 -48.32 -8.39
C ASN A 250 -32.85 -48.19 -7.73
N THR A 251 -32.53 -47.00 -7.19
CA THR A 251 -31.23 -46.69 -6.59
C THR A 251 -31.35 -46.05 -5.22
N TRP A 252 -30.36 -46.29 -4.37
CA TRP A 252 -30.19 -45.64 -3.07
C TRP A 252 -29.12 -44.55 -3.13
N THR A 253 -29.34 -43.43 -2.44
CA THR A 253 -28.38 -42.33 -2.29
C THR A 253 -28.29 -41.93 -0.83
N GLN A 254 -27.07 -41.89 -0.26
CA GLN A 254 -26.87 -41.39 1.10
C GLN A 254 -27.13 -39.88 1.15
N LYS A 255 -27.85 -39.43 2.18
CA LYS A 255 -28.13 -38.02 2.47
C LYS A 255 -27.32 -37.59 3.69
N ALA A 256 -27.46 -36.32 4.09
CA ALA A 256 -26.92 -35.88 5.36
C ALA A 256 -27.39 -36.80 6.50
N ASP A 257 -26.45 -37.28 7.30
CA ASP A 257 -26.74 -38.14 8.44
C ASP A 257 -27.75 -37.46 9.37
N PHE A 258 -28.57 -38.28 10.02
CA PHE A 258 -29.49 -37.84 11.05
C PHE A 258 -28.72 -37.09 12.14
N ALA A 259 -29.10 -35.82 12.35
CA ALA A 259 -28.38 -34.91 13.25
C ALA A 259 -28.62 -35.18 14.74
N GLY A 260 -29.64 -35.98 15.08
CA GLY A 260 -29.84 -36.44 16.46
C GLY A 260 -28.93 -37.61 16.81
N GLU A 261 -28.88 -37.93 18.11
CA GLU A 261 -28.12 -39.07 18.62
C GLU A 261 -28.46 -40.38 17.88
N ALA A 262 -27.45 -41.20 17.60
CA ALA A 262 -27.63 -42.50 16.95
C ALA A 262 -28.55 -43.42 17.79
N ARG A 263 -29.57 -44.00 17.16
CA ARG A 263 -30.67 -44.65 17.88
C ARG A 263 -31.36 -45.77 17.09
N HIS A 264 -32.19 -46.52 17.79
CA HIS A 264 -33.10 -47.52 17.21
C HIS A 264 -34.45 -47.49 17.95
N ASN A 265 -35.44 -48.25 17.47
CA ASN A 265 -36.81 -48.27 18.02
C ASN A 265 -37.45 -46.88 18.09
N ALA A 266 -37.00 -45.96 17.21
CA ALA A 266 -37.54 -44.63 17.07
C ALA A 266 -38.80 -44.65 16.19
N VAL A 267 -39.50 -43.53 16.17
CA VAL A 267 -40.68 -43.32 15.32
C VAL A 267 -40.28 -42.44 14.14
N GLY A 268 -40.73 -42.84 12.95
CA GLY A 268 -40.60 -42.05 11.73
C GLY A 268 -41.95 -41.89 11.02
N PHE A 269 -42.26 -40.68 10.54
CA PHE A 269 -43.42 -40.42 9.69
C PHE A 269 -43.23 -39.14 8.88
N SER A 270 -44.15 -38.85 7.97
CA SER A 270 -44.12 -37.65 7.13
C SER A 270 -45.35 -36.77 7.33
N ILE A 271 -45.16 -35.45 7.29
CA ILE A 271 -46.24 -34.46 7.23
C ILE A 271 -45.98 -33.58 6.01
N GLY A 272 -46.85 -33.63 5.00
CA GLY A 272 -46.61 -32.98 3.72
C GLY A 272 -45.28 -33.44 3.11
N ASP A 273 -44.43 -32.48 2.74
CA ASP A 273 -43.15 -32.73 2.07
C ASP A 273 -41.97 -32.80 3.05
N LYS A 274 -42.23 -33.16 4.31
CA LYS A 274 -41.24 -33.22 5.38
C LYS A 274 -41.24 -34.57 6.07
N GLY A 275 -40.06 -35.04 6.44
CA GLY A 275 -39.85 -36.25 7.23
C GLY A 275 -39.62 -35.91 8.69
N TYR A 276 -40.03 -36.78 9.60
CA TYR A 276 -39.86 -36.57 11.03
C TYR A 276 -39.32 -37.82 11.70
N ILE A 277 -38.38 -37.65 12.63
CA ILE A 277 -37.86 -38.72 13.49
C ILE A 277 -37.95 -38.26 14.94
N GLY A 278 -38.51 -39.10 15.81
CA GLY A 278 -38.64 -38.82 17.23
C GLY A 278 -38.48 -40.02 18.12
N THR A 279 -38.21 -39.78 19.39
CA THR A 279 -38.09 -40.82 20.42
C THR A 279 -36.97 -41.82 20.13
N GLY A 280 -37.03 -43.02 20.70
CA GLY A 280 -36.11 -44.12 20.47
C GLY A 280 -35.08 -44.30 21.59
N HIS A 281 -34.24 -45.31 21.39
CA HIS A 281 -33.23 -45.76 22.34
C HIS A 281 -31.82 -45.52 21.78
N ALA A 282 -31.03 -44.74 22.51
CA ALA A 282 -29.63 -44.46 22.21
C ALA A 282 -28.69 -45.36 23.05
N GLY A 283 -27.40 -45.38 22.69
CA GLY A 283 -26.39 -46.15 23.43
C GLY A 283 -26.36 -45.79 24.92
N GLY A 284 -26.16 -46.79 25.79
CA GLY A 284 -26.06 -46.59 27.24
C GLY A 284 -27.39 -46.58 28.01
N GLY A 285 -28.50 -47.01 27.40
CA GLY A 285 -29.80 -47.11 28.10
C GLY A 285 -30.65 -45.83 28.03
N LEU A 286 -30.23 -44.83 27.25
CA LEU A 286 -30.88 -43.52 27.21
C LEU A 286 -32.11 -43.55 26.29
N LEU A 287 -33.28 -43.28 26.86
CA LEU A 287 -34.52 -43.08 26.11
C LEU A 287 -34.73 -41.61 25.77
N LEU A 288 -35.00 -41.36 24.51
CA LEU A 288 -35.06 -40.02 23.96
C LEU A 288 -36.50 -39.54 23.79
N LYS A 289 -36.67 -38.22 23.83
CA LYS A 289 -37.93 -37.52 23.52
C LYS A 289 -37.72 -36.34 22.58
N ASP A 290 -36.51 -36.17 22.07
CA ASP A 290 -36.24 -35.21 21.02
C ASP A 290 -37.00 -35.58 19.74
N PHE A 291 -37.22 -34.57 18.92
CA PHE A 291 -38.02 -34.65 17.71
C PHE A 291 -37.33 -33.81 16.65
N TRP A 292 -37.19 -34.36 15.45
CA TRP A 292 -36.38 -33.78 14.38
C TRP A 292 -37.15 -33.80 13.07
N GLU A 293 -37.02 -32.72 12.32
CA GLU A 293 -37.61 -32.52 10.99
C GLU A 293 -36.53 -32.58 9.92
N PHE A 294 -36.79 -33.27 8.81
CA PHE A 294 -35.97 -33.31 7.60
C PHE A 294 -36.69 -32.60 6.45
N SER A 295 -36.00 -31.68 5.78
CA SER A 295 -36.53 -30.92 4.63
C SER A 295 -35.44 -30.47 3.65
N PHE A 296 -35.82 -29.98 2.46
CA PHE A 296 -34.90 -29.51 1.41
C PHE A 296 -34.88 -27.96 1.29
N SER A 297 -33.70 -27.33 1.40
CA SER A 297 -33.47 -25.90 1.15
C SER A 297 -32.94 -25.61 -0.28
N PRO A 298 -33.09 -24.38 -0.82
CA PRO A 298 -32.43 -23.96 -2.05
C PRO A 298 -30.90 -23.93 -1.95
N ILE A 299 -30.20 -23.97 -3.08
CA ILE A 299 -28.74 -23.86 -3.17
C ILE A 299 -28.40 -22.65 -4.04
N VAL A 300 -27.73 -21.65 -3.44
CA VAL A 300 -27.29 -20.42 -4.11
C VAL A 300 -25.76 -20.30 -4.10
N GLN A 301 -25.21 -19.86 -5.22
CA GLN A 301 -23.78 -19.65 -5.41
C GLN A 301 -23.50 -18.19 -5.76
N THR A 302 -22.51 -17.58 -5.11
CA THR A 302 -21.94 -16.29 -5.53
C THR A 302 -20.81 -16.55 -6.52
N THR A 303 -20.74 -15.77 -7.60
CA THR A 303 -19.69 -15.87 -8.64
C THR A 303 -19.00 -14.52 -8.84
N LYS A 304 -17.81 -14.53 -9.47
CA LYS A 304 -16.93 -13.34 -9.60
C LYS A 304 -17.66 -12.13 -10.18
N ALA A 305 -17.38 -10.95 -9.64
CA ALA A 305 -17.90 -9.70 -10.18
C ALA A 305 -17.26 -9.40 -11.55
N THR A 306 -18.06 -8.89 -12.48
CA THR A 306 -17.63 -8.53 -13.85
C THR A 306 -17.85 -7.04 -14.08
N ASN A 307 -17.36 -6.51 -15.21
CA ASN A 307 -17.52 -5.10 -15.61
C ASN A 307 -17.13 -4.11 -14.49
N VAL A 308 -16.08 -4.41 -13.76
CA VAL A 308 -15.62 -3.58 -12.65
C VAL A 308 -14.90 -2.36 -13.21
N THR A 309 -15.47 -1.18 -13.00
CA THR A 309 -14.87 0.13 -13.32
C THR A 309 -14.60 0.90 -12.02
N ASP A 310 -14.36 2.20 -12.12
CA ASP A 310 -14.17 3.09 -10.98
C ASP A 310 -15.41 3.34 -10.14
N THR A 311 -16.59 3.21 -10.75
CA THR A 311 -17.88 3.52 -10.16
C THR A 311 -18.91 2.43 -10.40
N VAL A 312 -18.55 1.36 -11.13
CA VAL A 312 -19.45 0.28 -11.54
C VAL A 312 -18.86 -1.08 -11.15
N GLY A 313 -19.74 -2.02 -10.83
CA GLY A 313 -19.41 -3.44 -10.69
C GLY A 313 -20.66 -4.29 -10.87
N THR A 314 -20.59 -5.34 -11.69
CA THR A 314 -21.70 -6.28 -11.87
C THR A 314 -21.50 -7.48 -10.94
N LEU A 315 -22.40 -7.66 -9.98
CA LEU A 315 -22.42 -8.81 -9.08
C LEU A 315 -23.13 -9.99 -9.76
N ASN A 316 -22.58 -11.19 -9.65
CA ASN A 316 -23.08 -12.37 -10.35
C ASN A 316 -23.35 -13.52 -9.37
N GLY A 317 -24.44 -14.25 -9.58
CA GLY A 317 -24.87 -15.38 -8.76
C GLY A 317 -25.58 -16.45 -9.58
N ASN A 318 -25.76 -17.64 -8.99
CA ASN A 318 -26.43 -18.77 -9.63
C ASN A 318 -27.28 -19.56 -8.62
N ILE A 319 -28.52 -19.86 -8.96
CA ILE A 319 -29.34 -20.83 -8.24
C ILE A 319 -29.09 -22.21 -8.84
N GLN A 320 -28.54 -23.11 -8.04
CA GLN A 320 -28.22 -24.48 -8.45
C GLN A 320 -29.42 -25.43 -8.24
N ASP A 321 -30.18 -25.23 -7.16
CA ASP A 321 -31.38 -26.01 -6.81
C ASP A 321 -32.36 -25.07 -6.08
N LEU A 322 -33.67 -25.19 -6.33
CA LEU A 322 -34.70 -24.42 -5.63
C LEU A 322 -35.18 -25.12 -4.34
N GLY A 323 -34.67 -26.32 -4.04
CA GLY A 323 -35.19 -27.14 -2.95
C GLY A 323 -36.63 -27.55 -3.22
N LYS A 324 -37.48 -27.48 -2.19
CA LYS A 324 -38.94 -27.78 -2.32
C LYS A 324 -39.75 -26.62 -2.94
N TYR A 325 -39.15 -25.46 -3.20
CA TYR A 325 -39.88 -24.24 -3.51
C TYR A 325 -40.10 -24.06 -5.02
N SER A 326 -41.29 -23.59 -5.41
CA SER A 326 -41.60 -23.25 -6.81
C SER A 326 -40.92 -21.98 -7.29
N SER A 327 -40.48 -21.13 -6.37
CA SER A 327 -39.73 -19.91 -6.66
C SER A 327 -38.89 -19.48 -5.46
N VAL A 328 -37.77 -18.83 -5.74
CA VAL A 328 -36.91 -18.18 -4.73
C VAL A 328 -36.62 -16.73 -5.17
N SER A 329 -36.62 -15.81 -4.20
CA SER A 329 -36.29 -14.40 -4.39
C SER A 329 -34.78 -14.21 -4.23
N CYS A 330 -34.09 -13.86 -5.31
CA CYS A 330 -32.64 -13.79 -5.37
C CYS A 330 -32.12 -12.37 -5.38
N TYR A 331 -31.17 -12.04 -4.51
CA TYR A 331 -30.52 -10.72 -4.47
C TYR A 331 -29.07 -10.84 -4.01
N PHE A 332 -28.34 -9.72 -3.98
CA PHE A 332 -27.00 -9.66 -3.42
C PHE A 332 -26.97 -8.78 -2.18
N LYS A 333 -26.16 -9.19 -1.21
CA LYS A 333 -25.70 -8.32 -0.13
C LYS A 333 -24.31 -7.82 -0.51
N TYR A 334 -24.07 -6.51 -0.43
CA TYR A 334 -22.75 -5.93 -0.64
C TYR A 334 -22.42 -4.82 0.37
N ARG A 335 -21.13 -4.58 0.62
CA ARG A 335 -20.62 -3.49 1.48
C ARG A 335 -19.18 -3.14 1.12
N LYS A 336 -18.72 -1.94 1.49
CA LYS A 336 -17.28 -1.62 1.47
C LYS A 336 -16.56 -2.43 2.54
N SER A 337 -15.28 -2.71 2.34
CA SER A 337 -14.48 -3.43 3.34
C SER A 337 -14.36 -2.68 4.67
N SER A 338 -14.46 -1.35 4.64
CA SER A 338 -14.48 -0.48 5.82
C SER A 338 -15.81 -0.48 6.59
N ASP A 339 -16.91 -0.91 5.97
CA ASP A 339 -18.25 -0.72 6.50
C ASP A 339 -18.70 -1.99 7.23
N SER A 340 -19.38 -1.87 8.37
CA SER A 340 -19.92 -3.05 9.09
C SER A 340 -21.30 -3.48 8.59
N GLN A 341 -22.04 -2.58 7.92
CA GLN A 341 -23.42 -2.80 7.50
C GLN A 341 -23.51 -3.29 6.05
N TRP A 342 -24.41 -4.23 5.79
CA TRP A 342 -24.70 -4.76 4.45
C TRP A 342 -25.80 -3.96 3.76
N THR A 343 -25.66 -3.78 2.44
CA THR A 343 -26.69 -3.23 1.56
C THR A 343 -27.25 -4.34 0.68
N ASN A 344 -28.56 -4.45 0.58
CA ASN A 344 -29.23 -5.42 -0.31
C ASN A 344 -29.48 -4.79 -1.68
N THR A 345 -29.27 -5.55 -2.75
CA THR A 345 -29.73 -5.17 -4.08
C THR A 345 -31.22 -5.45 -4.25
N PRO A 346 -31.86 -4.91 -5.30
CA PRO A 346 -33.19 -5.36 -5.72
C PRO A 346 -33.20 -6.88 -5.93
N ALA A 347 -34.34 -7.49 -5.60
CA ALA A 347 -34.52 -8.93 -5.74
C ALA A 347 -35.08 -9.31 -7.11
N GLN A 348 -34.63 -10.47 -7.61
CA GLN A 348 -35.06 -11.13 -8.82
C GLN A 348 -35.67 -12.49 -8.46
N ASN A 349 -36.91 -12.74 -8.86
CA ASN A 349 -37.53 -14.04 -8.65
C ASN A 349 -37.02 -15.07 -9.67
N MET A 350 -36.59 -16.23 -9.16
CA MET A 350 -36.15 -17.38 -9.94
C MET A 350 -37.14 -18.53 -9.75
N THR A 351 -37.63 -19.12 -10.84
CA THR A 351 -38.58 -20.26 -10.84
C THR A 351 -37.94 -21.56 -11.34
N SER A 352 -36.65 -21.51 -11.71
CA SER A 352 -35.83 -22.65 -12.11
C SER A 352 -34.36 -22.35 -11.78
N PRO A 353 -33.48 -23.36 -11.69
CA PRO A 353 -32.05 -23.14 -11.56
C PRO A 353 -31.52 -22.24 -12.69
N GLY A 354 -30.55 -21.38 -12.39
CA GLY A 354 -30.01 -20.43 -13.36
C GLY A 354 -29.31 -19.22 -12.75
N THR A 355 -28.61 -18.48 -13.60
CA THR A 355 -27.80 -17.32 -13.21
C THR A 355 -28.65 -16.06 -13.03
N PHE A 356 -28.25 -15.21 -12.09
CA PHE A 356 -28.78 -13.87 -11.89
C PHE A 356 -27.65 -12.87 -11.63
N SER A 357 -27.87 -11.60 -11.93
CA SER A 357 -26.83 -10.58 -11.79
C SER A 357 -27.42 -9.21 -11.47
N GLN A 358 -26.67 -8.40 -10.75
CA GLN A 358 -27.02 -7.00 -10.47
C GLN A 358 -25.88 -6.07 -10.87
N ASN A 359 -26.19 -5.07 -11.70
CA ASN A 359 -25.26 -3.98 -11.95
C ASN A 359 -25.34 -2.94 -10.83
N LEU A 360 -24.20 -2.62 -10.20
CA LEU A 360 -24.08 -1.56 -9.21
C LEU A 360 -23.43 -0.33 -9.85
N THR A 361 -23.92 0.86 -9.51
CA THR A 361 -23.40 2.16 -9.96
C THR A 361 -23.15 3.08 -8.78
N GLY A 362 -22.30 4.09 -8.94
CA GLY A 362 -21.98 5.04 -7.88
C GLY A 362 -21.11 4.45 -6.76
N LEU A 363 -20.39 3.36 -7.07
CA LEU A 363 -19.41 2.79 -6.16
C LEU A 363 -18.25 3.79 -5.93
N GLN A 364 -17.67 3.73 -4.74
CA GLN A 364 -16.51 4.52 -4.38
C GLN A 364 -15.30 3.97 -5.14
N LYS A 365 -14.55 4.85 -5.79
CA LYS A 365 -13.31 4.53 -6.51
C LYS A 365 -12.25 3.92 -5.59
N ASP A 366 -11.39 3.04 -6.14
CA ASP A 366 -10.24 2.43 -5.44
C ASP A 366 -10.61 1.78 -4.10
N THR A 367 -11.79 1.16 -4.05
CA THR A 367 -12.38 0.63 -2.82
C THR A 367 -12.64 -0.86 -2.96
N ILE A 368 -12.27 -1.62 -1.93
CA ILE A 368 -12.60 -3.05 -1.84
C ILE A 368 -14.06 -3.18 -1.40
N TYR A 369 -14.84 -3.95 -2.17
CA TYR A 369 -16.21 -4.30 -1.87
C TYR A 369 -16.32 -5.79 -1.58
N TYR A 370 -17.05 -6.12 -0.53
CA TYR A 370 -17.52 -7.45 -0.19
C TYR A 370 -18.91 -7.68 -0.77
N PHE A 371 -19.18 -8.86 -1.32
CA PHE A 371 -20.53 -9.23 -1.77
C PHE A 371 -20.84 -10.73 -1.66
N LYS A 372 -22.12 -11.08 -1.53
CA LYS A 372 -22.64 -12.45 -1.56
C LYS A 372 -24.04 -12.51 -2.16
N ALA A 373 -24.34 -13.59 -2.87
CA ALA A 373 -25.66 -13.91 -3.39
C ALA A 373 -26.56 -14.44 -2.26
N VAL A 374 -27.86 -14.19 -2.32
CA VAL A 374 -28.86 -14.63 -1.34
C VAL A 374 -30.06 -15.19 -2.08
N ALA A 375 -30.60 -16.31 -1.62
CA ALA A 375 -31.86 -16.89 -2.07
C ALA A 375 -32.84 -16.94 -0.89
N GLU A 376 -33.86 -16.08 -0.93
CA GLU A 376 -34.91 -15.97 0.08
C GLU A 376 -36.18 -16.71 -0.40
N TYR A 377 -36.85 -17.38 0.53
CA TYR A 377 -38.02 -18.23 0.30
C TYR A 377 -38.98 -18.16 1.50
N GLU A 378 -40.16 -18.77 1.37
CA GLU A 378 -41.28 -18.61 2.33
C GLU A 378 -40.90 -18.85 3.80
N ASP A 379 -40.01 -19.83 4.04
CA ASP A 379 -39.62 -20.27 5.38
C ASP A 379 -38.18 -19.87 5.78
N GLY A 380 -37.44 -19.08 4.98
CA GLY A 380 -36.03 -18.75 5.27
C GLY A 380 -35.21 -18.15 4.13
N ALA A 381 -33.88 -18.10 4.30
CA ALA A 381 -32.95 -17.64 3.26
C ALA A 381 -31.60 -18.38 3.34
N GLU A 382 -31.01 -18.65 2.18
CA GLU A 382 -29.67 -19.23 2.03
C GLU A 382 -28.73 -18.19 1.43
N GLU A 383 -27.47 -18.17 1.87
CA GLU A 383 -26.45 -17.23 1.39
C GLU A 383 -25.31 -17.96 0.68
N GLY A 384 -24.91 -17.43 -0.48
CA GLY A 384 -23.74 -17.89 -1.21
C GLY A 384 -22.44 -17.44 -0.55
N VAL A 385 -21.33 -17.99 -1.03
CA VAL A 385 -19.98 -17.66 -0.54
C VAL A 385 -19.71 -16.16 -0.64
N LEU A 386 -19.05 -15.59 0.37
CA LEU A 386 -18.57 -14.21 0.34
C LEU A 386 -17.46 -14.07 -0.71
N LEU A 387 -17.55 -13.07 -1.59
CA LEU A 387 -16.52 -12.70 -2.56
C LEU A 387 -16.16 -11.22 -2.44
N THR A 388 -15.05 -10.83 -3.06
CA THR A 388 -14.58 -9.43 -3.08
C THR A 388 -14.34 -8.95 -4.51
N PHE A 389 -14.40 -7.64 -4.73
CA PHE A 389 -13.86 -6.99 -5.92
C PHE A 389 -13.37 -5.59 -5.56
N THR A 390 -12.45 -5.03 -6.36
CA THR A 390 -11.90 -3.69 -6.13
C THR A 390 -12.27 -2.79 -7.31
N THR A 391 -12.98 -1.71 -7.05
CA THR A 391 -13.28 -0.69 -8.07
C THR A 391 -11.99 -0.07 -8.59
N ILE A 392 -11.92 0.20 -9.89
CA ILE A 392 -10.74 0.75 -10.53
C ILE A 392 -10.55 2.18 -10.05
N GLY A 393 -9.46 2.51 -9.35
CA GLY A 393 -9.12 3.92 -9.21
C GLY A 393 -8.85 4.53 -10.58
N VAL A 394 -9.60 5.56 -11.00
CA VAL A 394 -9.07 6.55 -11.96
C VAL A 394 -7.82 7.13 -11.29
N ARG A 395 -6.66 6.58 -11.63
CA ARG A 395 -5.37 7.03 -11.10
C ARG A 395 -4.93 8.26 -11.88
N ILE A 396 -5.54 9.40 -11.56
CA ILE A 396 -5.05 10.71 -11.95
C ILE A 396 -4.10 11.15 -10.85
N GLY A 397 -2.82 10.90 -11.05
CA GLY A 397 -1.80 11.43 -10.17
C GLY A 397 -1.50 12.87 -10.53
N VAL A 398 -1.95 13.79 -9.69
CA VAL A 398 -1.50 15.19 -9.66
C VAL A 398 -0.46 15.28 -8.57
N TRP A 399 0.82 15.33 -8.91
CA TRP A 399 1.88 15.25 -7.89
C TRP A 399 2.54 16.59 -7.66
N ASN A 400 2.53 17.00 -6.39
CA ASN A 400 3.57 17.78 -5.75
C ASN A 400 4.15 16.93 -4.60
N SER A 401 5.48 17.00 -4.43
CA SER A 401 6.37 16.13 -3.62
C SER A 401 5.75 15.17 -2.59
N GLY A 402 6.25 13.94 -2.63
CA GLY A 402 6.39 13.07 -1.46
C GLY A 402 7.64 12.22 -1.66
N THR A 403 8.39 11.91 -0.59
CA THR A 403 9.38 10.84 -0.67
C THR A 403 8.65 9.51 -0.84
N ALA A 404 9.13 8.62 -1.70
CA ALA A 404 8.51 7.30 -1.89
C ALA A 404 8.43 6.49 -0.60
N TRP A 405 9.28 6.81 0.37
CA TRP A 405 9.27 6.25 1.71
C TRP A 405 9.03 7.34 2.75
N VAL A 406 8.09 7.09 3.66
CA VAL A 406 7.81 7.95 4.82
C VAL A 406 7.93 7.09 6.07
N GLN A 407 8.81 7.49 7.00
CA GLN A 407 8.93 6.82 8.29
C GLN A 407 7.65 7.04 9.11
N LYS A 408 7.11 5.97 9.65
CA LYS A 408 5.93 5.96 10.52
C LYS A 408 6.35 5.73 11.96
N ALA A 409 5.38 5.71 12.87
CA ALA A 409 5.64 5.33 14.25
C ALA A 409 6.31 3.95 14.27
N GLY A 410 7.50 3.89 14.88
CA GLY A 410 8.24 2.65 15.03
C GLY A 410 7.38 1.61 15.74
N PHE A 411 7.63 0.35 15.41
CA PHE A 411 6.98 -0.78 16.02
C PHE A 411 7.14 -0.73 17.55
N ALA A 412 6.01 -0.74 18.28
CA ALA A 412 5.98 -0.52 19.72
C ALA A 412 6.42 -1.73 20.56
N GLY A 413 6.51 -2.92 19.96
CA GLY A 413 7.08 -4.08 20.62
C GLY A 413 8.61 -4.07 20.58
N ILE A 414 9.21 -5.11 21.13
CA ILE A 414 10.68 -5.24 21.14
C ILE A 414 11.20 -5.53 19.72
N ALA A 415 12.37 -4.99 19.36
CA ALA A 415 13.07 -5.27 18.11
C ALA A 415 13.23 -6.79 17.89
N ARG A 416 12.95 -7.27 16.68
CA ARG A 416 12.84 -8.70 16.39
C ARG A 416 13.12 -9.06 14.94
N LEU A 417 13.47 -10.33 14.75
CA LEU A 417 13.64 -11.01 13.46
C LEU A 417 12.71 -12.24 13.40
N TYR A 418 12.48 -12.77 12.20
CA TYR A 418 11.62 -13.95 11.94
C TYR A 418 10.15 -13.80 12.36
N ALA A 419 9.68 -12.57 12.51
CA ALA A 419 8.29 -12.30 12.86
C ALA A 419 7.35 -12.59 11.69
N THR A 420 6.06 -12.60 11.99
CA THR A 420 5.01 -12.75 10.99
C THR A 420 4.04 -11.58 11.07
N GLY A 421 3.26 -11.39 10.01
CA GLY A 421 2.24 -10.38 9.98
C GLY A 421 1.39 -10.44 8.72
N PHE A 422 0.34 -9.62 8.74
CA PHE A 422 -0.68 -9.55 7.70
C PHE A 422 -1.47 -8.24 7.89
N SER A 423 -2.34 -7.92 6.93
CA SER A 423 -3.29 -6.82 7.07
C SER A 423 -4.73 -7.32 7.06
N VAL A 424 -5.59 -6.68 7.86
CA VAL A 424 -7.04 -6.93 7.87
C VAL A 424 -7.72 -5.58 7.83
N GLY A 425 -8.61 -5.38 6.85
CA GLY A 425 -9.25 -4.08 6.61
C GLY A 425 -8.23 -2.97 6.34
N ASP A 426 -8.28 -1.91 7.14
CA ASP A 426 -7.40 -0.73 7.07
C ASP A 426 -6.26 -0.76 8.10
N LYS A 427 -5.91 -1.93 8.63
CA LYS A 427 -4.89 -2.09 9.68
C LYS A 427 -3.87 -3.16 9.37
N GLY A 428 -2.68 -2.98 9.92
CA GLY A 428 -1.56 -3.93 9.83
C GLY A 428 -1.33 -4.63 11.17
N TYR A 429 -0.86 -5.87 11.14
CA TYR A 429 -0.59 -6.66 12.32
C TYR A 429 0.78 -7.30 12.26
N ILE A 430 1.51 -7.25 13.38
CA ILE A 430 2.84 -7.87 13.54
C ILE A 430 2.87 -8.60 14.87
N GLY A 431 3.40 -9.81 14.88
CA GLY A 431 3.74 -10.51 16.10
C GLY A 431 4.69 -11.66 15.89
N LEU A 432 4.91 -12.42 16.97
CA LEU A 432 5.88 -13.52 16.99
C LEU A 432 7.31 -13.05 16.69
N GLY A 433 8.20 -13.99 16.40
CA GLY A 433 9.60 -13.74 16.07
C GLY A 433 10.55 -14.00 17.22
N TRP A 434 11.78 -13.54 17.06
CA TRP A 434 12.88 -13.81 17.99
C TRP A 434 13.51 -12.53 18.50
N ASN A 435 13.70 -12.49 19.82
CA ASN A 435 14.65 -11.61 20.48
C ASN A 435 15.10 -12.24 21.79
N ASN A 436 16.30 -12.84 21.80
CA ASN A 436 16.81 -13.62 22.95
C ASN A 436 15.82 -14.68 23.47
N GLY A 437 14.91 -15.15 22.60
CA GLY A 437 13.77 -15.97 22.97
C GLY A 437 12.66 -15.88 21.92
N HIS A 438 11.82 -16.90 21.86
CA HIS A 438 10.66 -16.93 20.96
C HIS A 438 9.53 -16.09 21.56
N LEU A 439 9.00 -15.15 20.77
CA LEU A 439 7.97 -14.21 21.21
C LEU A 439 6.57 -14.71 20.83
N ASN A 440 5.56 -14.37 21.63
CA ASN A 440 4.15 -14.62 21.35
C ASN A 440 3.28 -13.34 21.45
N ASP A 441 3.90 -12.18 21.57
CA ASP A 441 3.22 -10.89 21.57
C ASP A 441 2.70 -10.54 20.17
N PHE A 442 1.66 -9.71 20.13
CA PHE A 442 0.93 -9.37 18.92
C PHE A 442 0.47 -7.91 18.97
N PHE A 443 0.68 -7.16 17.90
CA PHE A 443 0.40 -5.72 17.84
C PHE A 443 -0.34 -5.35 16.55
N GLU A 444 -1.22 -4.35 16.67
CA GLU A 444 -1.96 -3.72 15.58
C GLU A 444 -1.40 -2.33 15.31
N TYR A 445 -1.16 -2.00 14.05
CA TYR A 445 -0.87 -0.65 13.57
C TYR A 445 -2.11 -0.05 12.92
N ASN A 446 -2.48 1.16 13.36
CA ASN A 446 -3.52 1.96 12.73
C ASN A 446 -2.88 3.13 11.94
N PRO A 447 -2.95 3.12 10.60
CA PRO A 447 -2.40 4.18 9.76
C PRO A 447 -3.05 5.55 9.97
N SER A 448 -4.34 5.60 10.33
CA SER A 448 -5.08 6.85 10.50
C SER A 448 -4.61 7.65 11.71
N THR A 449 -4.16 6.96 12.76
CA THR A 449 -3.63 7.57 13.98
C THR A 449 -2.10 7.48 14.08
N ASN A 450 -1.47 6.77 13.15
CA ASN A 450 -0.04 6.44 13.17
C ASN A 450 0.40 5.87 14.54
N PHE A 451 -0.36 4.91 15.05
CA PHE A 451 -0.16 4.38 16.41
C PHE A 451 -0.24 2.85 16.45
N TRP A 452 0.57 2.25 17.33
CA TRP A 452 0.61 0.81 17.59
C TRP A 452 -0.12 0.46 18.88
N SER A 453 -0.94 -0.58 18.88
CA SER A 453 -1.64 -1.08 20.07
C SER A 453 -1.35 -2.56 20.28
N GLN A 454 -0.98 -2.96 21.49
CA GLN A 454 -0.85 -4.36 21.84
C GLN A 454 -2.23 -5.03 21.84
N LYS A 455 -2.29 -6.25 21.31
CA LYS A 455 -3.50 -7.07 21.19
C LYS A 455 -3.35 -8.36 21.99
N ALA A 456 -4.36 -9.22 21.95
CA ALA A 456 -4.29 -10.52 22.59
C ALA A 456 -3.08 -11.30 22.06
N ASN A 457 -2.23 -11.78 22.97
CA ASN A 457 -1.06 -12.58 22.63
C ASN A 457 -1.47 -13.84 21.88
N PHE A 458 -0.60 -14.30 21.01
CA PHE A 458 -0.81 -15.49 20.21
C PHE A 458 -0.80 -16.76 21.10
N PRO A 459 -1.87 -17.57 21.09
CA PRO A 459 -2.05 -18.68 22.02
C PRO A 459 -1.29 -19.96 21.63
N GLY A 460 -0.87 -20.12 20.37
CA GLY A 460 -0.12 -21.29 19.90
C GLY A 460 1.31 -21.38 20.44
N GLY A 461 1.73 -20.49 21.34
CA GLY A 461 3.09 -20.43 21.85
C GLY A 461 4.04 -19.66 20.93
N GLY A 462 5.10 -19.11 21.53
CA GLY A 462 6.05 -18.26 20.84
C GLY A 462 6.84 -19.03 19.79
N ARG A 463 6.97 -18.44 18.60
CA ARG A 463 7.58 -19.12 17.43
C ARG A 463 8.23 -18.17 16.44
N ILE A 464 9.10 -18.72 15.60
CA ILE A 464 9.80 -18.02 14.53
C ILE A 464 9.38 -18.57 13.16
N TYR A 465 9.55 -17.77 12.10
CA TYR A 465 9.28 -18.16 10.71
C TYR A 465 7.87 -18.70 10.47
N ALA A 466 6.91 -18.18 11.24
CA ALA A 466 5.50 -18.52 11.09
C ALA A 466 4.92 -17.85 9.84
N THR A 467 3.93 -18.50 9.26
CA THR A 467 3.27 -18.07 8.04
C THR A 467 1.97 -17.34 8.40
N GLY A 468 1.86 -16.08 7.98
CA GLY A 468 0.70 -15.23 8.21
C GLY A 468 -0.03 -14.91 6.91
N PHE A 469 -1.36 -14.87 6.94
CA PHE A 469 -2.20 -14.42 5.82
C PHE A 469 -3.55 -13.92 6.34
N SER A 470 -4.36 -13.29 5.50
CA SER A 470 -5.69 -12.79 5.90
C SER A 470 -6.77 -13.20 4.91
N VAL A 471 -7.94 -13.60 5.39
CA VAL A 471 -9.08 -13.97 4.55
C VAL A 471 -10.31 -13.19 5.00
N GLY A 472 -10.88 -12.38 4.12
CA GLY A 472 -11.93 -11.43 4.48
C GLY A 472 -11.50 -10.51 5.64
N ASP A 473 -12.31 -10.47 6.70
CA ASP A 473 -12.06 -9.65 7.89
C ASP A 473 -11.34 -10.43 9.02
N ARG A 474 -10.57 -11.47 8.67
CA ARG A 474 -9.88 -12.36 9.61
C ARG A 474 -8.40 -12.48 9.28
N GLY A 475 -7.57 -12.55 10.33
CA GLY A 475 -6.15 -12.86 10.22
C GLY A 475 -5.87 -14.31 10.57
N TYR A 476 -4.83 -14.92 9.99
CA TYR A 476 -4.47 -16.30 10.24
C TYR A 476 -2.96 -16.45 10.43
N ILE A 477 -2.56 -17.32 11.37
CA ILE A 477 -1.17 -17.72 11.57
C ILE A 477 -1.09 -19.24 11.63
N SER A 478 -0.15 -19.81 10.90
CA SER A 478 0.19 -21.23 10.95
C SER A 478 1.70 -21.45 10.83
N CYS A 479 2.13 -22.70 10.94
CA CYS A 479 3.52 -23.12 10.76
C CYS A 479 4.50 -22.42 11.73
N GLY A 480 5.80 -22.56 11.46
CA GLY A 480 6.89 -21.98 12.24
C GLY A 480 7.54 -22.95 13.22
N GLN A 481 8.71 -22.56 13.72
CA GLN A 481 9.47 -23.33 14.70
C GLN A 481 9.20 -22.83 16.13
N LEU A 482 8.89 -23.76 17.01
CA LEU A 482 8.66 -23.55 18.44
C LEU A 482 9.99 -23.51 19.21
N SER A 483 9.96 -23.00 20.44
CA SER A 483 11.14 -22.87 21.31
C SER A 483 11.85 -24.19 21.64
N ASN A 484 11.17 -25.32 21.49
CA ASN A 484 11.73 -26.67 21.65
C ASN A 484 12.36 -27.24 20.36
N GLY A 485 12.43 -26.45 19.28
CA GLY A 485 12.96 -26.83 17.98
C GLY A 485 11.98 -27.58 17.07
N SER A 486 10.81 -27.98 17.57
CA SER A 486 9.79 -28.66 16.75
C SER A 486 9.06 -27.69 15.83
N TYR A 487 8.61 -28.19 14.67
CA TYR A 487 7.80 -27.43 13.74
C TYR A 487 6.32 -27.59 14.09
N SER A 488 5.55 -26.49 13.99
CA SER A 488 4.12 -26.52 14.19
C SER A 488 3.34 -26.65 12.88
N LYS A 489 2.08 -27.07 12.99
CA LYS A 489 1.09 -27.08 11.93
C LYS A 489 -0.30 -26.64 12.41
N ASP A 490 -0.40 -26.15 13.63
CA ASP A 490 -1.64 -25.54 14.11
C ASP A 490 -2.00 -24.33 13.24
N LEU A 491 -3.30 -24.07 13.08
CA LEU A 491 -3.82 -22.88 12.43
C LEU A 491 -4.66 -22.10 13.43
N TRP A 492 -4.37 -20.81 13.57
CA TRP A 492 -5.11 -19.92 14.45
C TRP A 492 -5.68 -18.74 13.68
N GLU A 493 -6.97 -18.49 13.88
CA GLU A 493 -7.70 -17.33 13.35
C GLU A 493 -7.76 -16.22 14.40
N TYR A 494 -7.42 -15.00 14.01
CA TYR A 494 -7.60 -13.79 14.79
C TYR A 494 -8.84 -13.03 14.32
N ASP A 495 -9.69 -12.67 15.28
CA ASP A 495 -10.83 -11.77 15.11
C ASP A 495 -10.47 -10.38 15.66
N PRO A 496 -10.26 -9.36 14.79
CA PRO A 496 -9.97 -8.00 15.24
C PRO A 496 -11.11 -7.31 15.99
N SER A 497 -12.37 -7.72 15.75
CA SER A 497 -13.55 -7.08 16.35
C SER A 497 -13.72 -7.45 17.83
N THR A 498 -13.34 -8.67 18.19
CA THR A 498 -13.39 -9.18 19.57
C THR A 498 -12.01 -9.23 20.23
N ASN A 499 -10.93 -9.03 19.47
CA ASN A 499 -9.55 -9.20 19.91
C ASN A 499 -9.30 -10.61 20.50
N THR A 500 -9.78 -11.65 19.81
CA THR A 500 -9.67 -13.05 20.25
C THR A 500 -9.07 -13.94 19.17
N TRP A 501 -8.36 -14.98 19.62
CA TRP A 501 -7.84 -16.06 18.77
C TRP A 501 -8.69 -17.32 18.90
N THR A 502 -8.92 -18.01 17.78
CA THR A 502 -9.63 -19.29 17.72
C THR A 502 -8.82 -20.29 16.92
N GLN A 503 -8.56 -21.49 17.47
CA GLN A 503 -7.89 -22.55 16.72
C GLN A 503 -8.81 -23.10 15.65
N LYS A 504 -8.26 -23.36 14.47
CA LYS A 504 -8.94 -23.92 13.30
C LYS A 504 -8.36 -25.28 12.96
N ALA A 505 -8.84 -25.89 11.88
CA ALA A 505 -8.26 -27.14 11.39
C ALA A 505 -6.75 -26.96 11.14
N ASP A 506 -5.96 -27.81 11.79
CA ASP A 506 -4.52 -27.85 11.59
C ASP A 506 -4.19 -27.96 10.10
N PHE A 507 -3.11 -27.29 9.71
CA PHE A 507 -2.54 -27.38 8.37
C PHE A 507 -2.33 -28.85 7.99
N ALA A 508 -2.93 -29.26 6.87
CA ALA A 508 -2.94 -30.66 6.43
C ALA A 508 -1.59 -31.13 5.86
N GLY A 509 -0.73 -30.21 5.43
CA GLY A 509 0.64 -30.53 5.04
C GLY A 509 1.54 -30.86 6.23
N ALA A 510 2.78 -31.28 5.94
CA ALA A 510 3.79 -31.50 6.97
C ALA A 510 4.09 -30.21 7.76
N ALA A 511 4.32 -30.32 9.07
CA ALA A 511 4.77 -29.20 9.90
C ALA A 511 6.12 -28.67 9.39
N ARG A 512 6.26 -27.35 9.31
CA ARG A 512 7.40 -26.67 8.66
C ARG A 512 7.61 -25.26 9.17
N GLU A 513 8.75 -24.68 8.82
CA GLU A 513 9.05 -23.27 8.96
C GLU A 513 9.34 -22.61 7.60
N GLY A 514 9.31 -21.28 7.55
CA GLY A 514 9.76 -20.53 6.37
C GLY A 514 8.90 -20.74 5.13
N ALA A 515 7.65 -21.17 5.30
CA ALA A 515 6.69 -21.34 4.22
C ALA A 515 6.09 -20.01 3.79
N VAL A 516 5.75 -19.90 2.51
CA VAL A 516 5.03 -18.73 1.99
C VAL A 516 3.55 -18.83 2.34
N GLY A 517 2.95 -17.69 2.63
CA GLY A 517 1.52 -17.55 2.88
C GLY A 517 0.96 -16.34 2.16
N PHE A 518 -0.16 -16.51 1.48
CA PHE A 518 -0.92 -15.42 0.88
C PHE A 518 -2.38 -15.84 0.69
N SER A 519 -3.21 -14.90 0.27
CA SER A 519 -4.64 -15.15 0.06
C SER A 519 -5.04 -14.80 -1.36
N ILE A 520 -5.89 -15.64 -1.94
CA ILE A 520 -6.53 -15.39 -3.23
C ILE A 520 -8.04 -15.49 -3.02
N GLY A 521 -8.77 -14.42 -3.36
CA GLY A 521 -10.19 -14.31 -3.05
C GLY A 521 -10.45 -14.54 -1.56
N ASN A 522 -11.28 -15.53 -1.24
CA ASN A 522 -11.64 -15.90 0.13
C ASN A 522 -11.02 -17.23 0.61
N LYS A 523 -9.82 -17.55 0.13
CA LYS A 523 -9.05 -18.72 0.56
C LYS A 523 -7.64 -18.30 0.95
N GLY A 524 -7.09 -18.97 1.96
CA GLY A 524 -5.69 -18.86 2.33
C GLY A 524 -4.86 -19.92 1.61
N TYR A 525 -3.60 -19.65 1.33
CA TYR A 525 -2.70 -20.59 0.69
C TYR A 525 -1.39 -20.68 1.45
N ILE A 526 -0.90 -21.91 1.65
CA ILE A 526 0.42 -22.19 2.22
C ILE A 526 1.13 -23.19 1.32
N GLY A 527 2.40 -22.93 1.05
CA GLY A 527 3.28 -23.95 0.47
C GLY A 527 4.74 -23.58 0.58
N THR A 528 5.59 -24.41 -0.04
CA THR A 528 7.06 -24.33 0.13
C THR A 528 7.45 -24.51 1.61
N GLY A 529 8.65 -24.05 2.01
CA GLY A 529 9.13 -24.10 3.39
C GLY A 529 10.13 -25.23 3.65
N PHE A 530 10.51 -25.38 4.91
CA PHE A 530 11.57 -26.29 5.36
C PHE A 530 11.13 -27.10 6.59
N ASN A 531 11.42 -28.40 6.58
CA ASN A 531 11.19 -29.31 7.72
C ASN A 531 12.35 -30.30 7.97
N GLY A 532 13.57 -29.93 7.57
CA GLY A 532 14.70 -30.84 7.37
C GLY A 532 14.99 -31.10 5.89
N ALA A 533 13.98 -30.91 5.03
CA ALA A 533 14.12 -30.78 3.58
C ALA A 533 13.30 -29.59 3.08
N TYR A 534 13.68 -29.03 1.93
CA TYR A 534 12.89 -28.00 1.25
C TYR A 534 11.71 -28.61 0.51
N LEU A 535 10.56 -27.94 0.57
CA LEU A 535 9.27 -28.51 0.15
C LEU A 535 8.70 -27.80 -1.09
N LYS A 536 7.78 -28.47 -1.78
CA LYS A 536 7.03 -27.96 -2.95
C LYS A 536 5.52 -28.07 -2.82
N ASP A 537 5.02 -28.82 -1.85
CA ASP A 537 3.59 -29.00 -1.68
C ASP A 537 2.91 -27.66 -1.43
N PHE A 538 1.70 -27.54 -1.97
CA PHE A 538 0.93 -26.30 -1.99
C PHE A 538 -0.52 -26.62 -1.62
N TRP A 539 -1.08 -25.86 -0.68
CA TRP A 539 -2.35 -26.17 -0.04
C TRP A 539 -3.22 -24.92 0.05
N GLU A 540 -4.51 -25.12 -0.15
CA GLU A 540 -5.56 -24.12 0.00
C GLU A 540 -6.35 -24.39 1.28
N TYR A 541 -6.57 -23.35 2.08
CA TYR A 541 -7.45 -23.36 3.24
C TYR A 541 -8.77 -22.67 2.92
N ASP A 542 -9.86 -23.38 3.18
CA ASP A 542 -11.21 -22.87 3.10
C ASP A 542 -11.77 -22.56 4.50
N PRO A 543 -11.91 -21.29 4.89
CA PRO A 543 -12.48 -20.94 6.19
C PRO A 543 -13.98 -21.23 6.32
N SER A 544 -14.70 -21.39 5.21
CA SER A 544 -16.15 -21.66 5.24
C SER A 544 -16.49 -23.10 5.64
N THR A 545 -15.62 -24.04 5.27
CA THR A 545 -15.72 -25.46 5.64
C THR A 545 -14.71 -25.85 6.72
N ASN A 546 -13.77 -24.96 7.06
CA ASN A 546 -12.65 -25.23 7.97
C ASN A 546 -11.83 -26.45 7.51
N THR A 547 -11.51 -26.52 6.21
CA THR A 547 -10.78 -27.65 5.61
C THR A 547 -9.63 -27.19 4.72
N TRP A 548 -8.60 -28.03 4.65
CA TRP A 548 -7.47 -27.86 3.73
C TRP A 548 -7.60 -28.79 2.53
N THR A 549 -7.24 -28.30 1.34
CA THR A 549 -7.20 -29.07 0.09
C THR A 549 -5.83 -28.92 -0.56
N GLN A 550 -5.17 -30.04 -0.89
CA GLN A 550 -3.92 -29.97 -1.64
C GLN A 550 -4.18 -29.50 -3.08
N LYS A 551 -3.35 -28.59 -3.57
CA LYS A 551 -3.39 -28.05 -4.92
C LYS A 551 -2.18 -28.56 -5.71
N ALA A 552 -2.04 -28.12 -6.95
CA ALA A 552 -0.86 -28.43 -7.74
C ALA A 552 0.39 -27.95 -7.00
N ASP A 553 1.34 -28.88 -6.82
CA ASP A 553 2.62 -28.58 -6.20
C ASP A 553 3.31 -27.43 -6.95
N PHE A 554 4.06 -26.63 -6.20
CA PHE A 554 4.84 -25.52 -6.72
C PHE A 554 5.80 -26.01 -7.82
N ALA A 555 5.65 -25.47 -9.03
CA ALA A 555 6.39 -25.94 -10.20
C ALA A 555 7.89 -25.57 -10.18
N GLY A 556 8.27 -24.51 -9.44
CA GLY A 556 9.67 -24.12 -9.28
C GLY A 556 10.48 -25.10 -8.41
N VAL A 557 11.77 -24.80 -8.19
CA VAL A 557 12.64 -25.58 -7.28
C VAL A 557 12.14 -25.51 -5.83
N ALA A 558 12.27 -26.60 -5.07
CA ALA A 558 11.86 -26.66 -3.66
C ALA A 558 12.65 -25.65 -2.85
N ARG A 559 11.99 -24.86 -2.00
CA ARG A 559 12.64 -23.73 -1.33
C ARG A 559 11.97 -23.33 -0.04
N GLY A 560 12.67 -22.57 0.78
CA GLY A 560 12.14 -21.89 1.95
C GLY A 560 12.46 -20.40 1.90
N TYR A 561 11.84 -19.64 2.82
CA TYR A 561 12.18 -18.24 3.07
C TYR A 561 12.01 -17.33 1.83
N ALA A 562 11.12 -17.75 0.93
CA ALA A 562 10.74 -17.07 -0.29
C ALA A 562 9.71 -15.96 0.01
N VAL A 563 9.44 -15.15 -1.00
CA VAL A 563 8.41 -14.13 -0.98
C VAL A 563 7.16 -14.65 -1.68
N GLY A 564 6.02 -14.58 -1.00
CA GLY A 564 4.70 -14.87 -1.56
C GLY A 564 3.81 -13.63 -1.50
N PHE A 565 3.07 -13.35 -2.58
CA PHE A 565 2.07 -12.28 -2.61
C PHE A 565 0.98 -12.61 -3.64
N SER A 566 -0.17 -11.94 -3.56
CA SER A 566 -1.23 -12.05 -4.57
C SER A 566 -1.41 -10.74 -5.32
N ILE A 567 -1.65 -10.82 -6.62
CA ILE A 567 -2.07 -9.68 -7.44
C ILE A 567 -3.40 -10.07 -8.05
N ARG A 568 -4.46 -9.31 -7.77
CA ARG A 568 -5.84 -9.64 -8.19
C ARG A 568 -6.26 -11.03 -7.69
N ASP A 569 -6.51 -11.97 -8.61
CA ASP A 569 -7.02 -13.30 -8.31
C ASP A 569 -5.95 -14.38 -8.57
N GLU A 570 -4.68 -13.98 -8.63
CA GLU A 570 -3.55 -14.84 -8.91
C GLU A 570 -2.50 -14.76 -7.78
N GLY A 571 -1.88 -15.89 -7.47
CA GLY A 571 -0.82 -16.00 -6.46
C GLY A 571 0.55 -15.98 -7.10
N TYR A 572 1.56 -15.44 -6.40
CA TYR A 572 2.92 -15.33 -6.91
C TYR A 572 3.93 -15.77 -5.86
N ILE A 573 4.94 -16.54 -6.28
CA ILE A 573 6.08 -16.94 -5.45
C ILE A 573 7.37 -16.55 -6.16
N SER A 574 8.27 -15.88 -5.45
CA SER A 574 9.57 -15.44 -5.95
C SER A 574 10.66 -15.57 -4.90
N THR A 575 11.92 -15.55 -5.34
CA THR A 575 13.12 -15.58 -4.48
C THR A 575 13.19 -16.85 -3.60
N GLY A 576 13.95 -16.81 -2.51
CA GLY A 576 14.11 -17.90 -1.54
C GLY A 576 15.42 -18.67 -1.70
N TYR A 577 15.57 -19.72 -0.89
CA TYR A 577 16.78 -20.55 -0.83
C TYR A 577 16.42 -22.04 -0.91
N ASP A 578 17.16 -22.81 -1.72
CA ASP A 578 16.96 -24.25 -1.93
C ASP A 578 17.92 -25.15 -1.13
N GLY A 579 18.76 -24.55 -0.28
CA GLY A 579 19.82 -25.26 0.45
C GLY A 579 21.20 -25.13 -0.19
N SER A 580 21.31 -24.58 -1.39
CA SER A 580 22.58 -24.33 -2.09
C SER A 580 22.62 -23.01 -2.86
N ASN A 581 21.49 -22.56 -3.40
CA ASN A 581 21.36 -21.41 -4.26
C ASN A 581 20.28 -20.45 -3.74
N TYR A 582 20.59 -19.16 -3.81
CA TYR A 582 19.60 -18.10 -3.75
C TYR A 582 18.89 -18.00 -5.10
N LEU A 583 17.57 -17.83 -5.08
CA LEU A 583 16.72 -17.95 -6.26
C LEU A 583 16.17 -16.59 -6.71
N LYS A 584 15.75 -16.51 -7.98
CA LYS A 584 15.16 -15.30 -8.60
C LYS A 584 14.02 -15.59 -9.57
N ASP A 585 13.67 -16.85 -9.80
CA ASP A 585 12.53 -17.19 -10.63
C ASP A 585 11.22 -16.71 -9.98
N LEU A 586 10.29 -16.24 -10.82
CA LEU A 586 8.94 -15.83 -10.43
C LEU A 586 7.94 -16.80 -11.04
N TRP A 587 7.01 -17.29 -10.23
CA TRP A 587 5.94 -18.18 -10.66
C TRP A 587 4.58 -17.63 -10.26
N GLU A 588 3.62 -17.69 -11.18
CA GLU A 588 2.22 -17.33 -11.00
C GLU A 588 1.37 -18.59 -10.86
N TYR A 589 0.47 -18.62 -9.89
CA TYR A 589 -0.54 -19.66 -9.68
C TYR A 589 -1.92 -19.14 -10.07
N ASP A 590 -2.56 -19.86 -10.98
CA ASP A 590 -3.95 -19.66 -11.36
C ASP A 590 -4.83 -20.68 -10.60
N PRO A 591 -5.67 -20.23 -9.64
CA PRO A 591 -6.55 -21.13 -8.89
C PRO A 591 -7.70 -21.70 -9.73
N SER A 592 -8.05 -21.08 -10.86
CA SER A 592 -9.16 -21.52 -11.71
C SER A 592 -8.82 -22.77 -12.53
N THR A 593 -7.54 -22.88 -12.92
CA THR A 593 -7.01 -24.04 -13.64
C THR A 593 -6.17 -24.95 -12.75
N ASN A 594 -5.83 -24.52 -11.53
CA ASN A 594 -4.92 -25.21 -10.62
C ASN A 594 -3.54 -25.47 -11.28
N THR A 595 -2.97 -24.44 -11.89
CA THR A 595 -1.69 -24.53 -12.62
C THR A 595 -0.73 -23.40 -12.27
N TRP A 596 0.57 -23.71 -12.34
CA TRP A 596 1.66 -22.75 -12.19
C TRP A 596 2.27 -22.38 -13.54
N THR A 597 2.55 -21.09 -13.75
CA THR A 597 3.22 -20.56 -14.95
C THR A 597 4.42 -19.72 -14.55
N GLN A 598 5.59 -20.01 -15.13
CA GLN A 598 6.78 -19.19 -14.89
C GLN A 598 6.63 -17.83 -15.60
N LYS A 599 7.01 -16.77 -14.90
CA LYS A 599 7.00 -15.38 -15.37
C LYS A 599 8.42 -14.86 -15.51
N ALA A 600 8.57 -13.59 -15.86
CA ALA A 600 9.88 -12.96 -15.94
C ALA A 600 10.60 -13.06 -14.58
N ASP A 601 11.81 -13.61 -14.61
CA ASP A 601 12.68 -13.69 -13.45
C ASP A 601 12.80 -12.32 -12.79
N PHE A 602 12.81 -12.34 -11.47
CA PHE A 602 13.10 -11.19 -10.64
C PHE A 602 14.42 -10.54 -11.07
N ALA A 603 14.35 -9.25 -11.40
CA ALA A 603 15.47 -8.51 -12.00
C ALA A 603 16.52 -8.06 -10.97
N GLY A 604 16.19 -8.10 -9.68
CA GLY A 604 17.16 -7.85 -8.61
C GLY A 604 18.08 -9.04 -8.35
N VAL A 605 19.02 -8.87 -7.40
CA VAL A 605 19.91 -9.94 -6.95
C VAL A 605 19.10 -11.06 -6.27
N ALA A 606 19.46 -12.32 -6.54
CA ALA A 606 18.84 -13.48 -5.92
C ALA A 606 19.03 -13.46 -4.39
N ARG A 607 17.98 -13.76 -3.62
CA ARG A 607 17.96 -13.51 -2.16
C ARG A 607 16.96 -14.38 -1.41
N GLU A 608 17.08 -14.40 -0.09
CA GLU A 608 16.06 -14.89 0.84
C GLU A 608 15.72 -13.82 1.90
N TYR A 609 14.68 -14.07 2.70
CA TYR A 609 14.25 -13.19 3.80
C TYR A 609 13.94 -11.75 3.39
N ALA A 610 13.48 -11.57 2.15
CA ALA A 610 13.05 -10.28 1.61
C ALA A 610 11.62 -9.93 2.05
N ALA A 611 11.31 -8.65 2.02
CA ALA A 611 9.96 -8.15 2.23
C ALA A 611 9.21 -8.14 0.88
N GLY A 612 8.02 -8.72 0.85
CA GLY A 612 7.13 -8.72 -0.30
C GLY A 612 5.76 -8.19 0.04
N PHE A 613 5.15 -7.45 -0.90
CA PHE A 613 3.80 -6.92 -0.74
C PHE A 613 3.19 -6.55 -2.10
N SER A 614 1.88 -6.38 -2.16
CA SER A 614 1.16 -6.00 -3.40
C SER A 614 0.41 -4.69 -3.22
N VAL A 615 0.62 -3.71 -4.10
CA VAL A 615 -0.13 -2.45 -4.07
C VAL A 615 -0.79 -2.23 -5.42
N GLY A 616 -2.12 -2.10 -5.41
CA GLY A 616 -2.92 -2.06 -6.63
C GLY A 616 -2.78 -3.36 -7.43
N ASN A 617 -2.44 -3.25 -8.71
CA ASN A 617 -2.27 -4.39 -9.61
C ASN A 617 -0.79 -4.75 -9.85
N LYS A 618 0.08 -4.50 -8.87
CA LYS A 618 1.54 -4.72 -8.96
C LYS A 618 2.05 -5.41 -7.70
N GLY A 619 3.11 -6.22 -7.86
CA GLY A 619 3.85 -6.83 -6.76
C GLY A 619 5.15 -6.09 -6.50
N TYR A 620 5.65 -6.11 -5.27
CA TYR A 620 6.88 -5.44 -4.88
C TYR A 620 7.75 -6.39 -4.05
N ILE A 621 9.06 -6.37 -4.31
CA ILE A 621 10.07 -7.10 -3.54
C ILE A 621 11.20 -6.13 -3.21
N GLY A 622 11.60 -6.08 -1.95
CA GLY A 622 12.76 -5.31 -1.52
C GLY A 622 13.39 -5.86 -0.27
N THR A 623 14.54 -5.30 0.11
CA THR A 623 15.38 -5.80 1.23
C THR A 623 15.84 -7.26 1.00
N GLY A 624 16.26 -7.97 2.04
CA GLY A 624 16.66 -9.38 2.00
C GLY A 624 18.16 -9.61 2.14
N TYR A 625 18.57 -10.87 2.03
CA TYR A 625 19.96 -11.31 2.16
C TYR A 625 20.36 -12.16 0.95
N ASP A 626 21.50 -11.83 0.34
CA ASP A 626 22.03 -12.50 -0.87
C ASP A 626 23.11 -13.56 -0.59
N GLY A 627 23.34 -13.89 0.70
CA GLY A 627 24.43 -14.76 1.14
C GLY A 627 25.70 -14.03 1.57
N SER A 628 25.78 -12.72 1.34
CA SER A 628 26.93 -11.89 1.76
C SER A 628 26.49 -10.53 2.32
N ASN A 629 25.49 -9.91 1.71
CA ASN A 629 25.03 -8.56 1.98
C ASN A 629 23.55 -8.54 2.30
N TYR A 630 23.19 -7.63 3.21
CA TYR A 630 21.82 -7.20 3.38
C TYR A 630 21.49 -6.11 2.37
N LEU A 631 20.31 -6.18 1.77
CA LEU A 631 19.92 -5.33 0.64
C LEU A 631 18.94 -4.23 1.07
N LYS A 632 18.82 -3.20 0.22
CA LYS A 632 17.86 -2.09 0.36
C LYS A 632 17.14 -1.73 -0.94
N ASP A 633 17.43 -2.41 -2.04
CA ASP A 633 16.73 -2.18 -3.30
C ASP A 633 15.24 -2.52 -3.17
N LEU A 634 14.43 -1.91 -4.04
CA LEU A 634 13.01 -2.18 -4.18
C LEU A 634 12.68 -2.32 -5.67
N TRP A 635 11.93 -3.36 -6.01
CA TRP A 635 11.54 -3.66 -7.38
C TRP A 635 10.03 -3.87 -7.46
N GLU A 636 9.43 -3.36 -8.54
CA GLU A 636 8.01 -3.47 -8.89
C GLU A 636 7.84 -4.46 -10.04
N TYR A 637 6.92 -5.40 -9.90
CA TYR A 637 6.50 -6.33 -10.95
C TYR A 637 5.15 -5.93 -11.54
N ASP A 638 5.11 -5.84 -12.86
CA ASP A 638 3.90 -5.61 -13.64
C ASP A 638 3.44 -6.89 -14.36
N PRO A 639 2.34 -7.54 -13.91
CA PRO A 639 1.84 -8.74 -14.58
C PRO A 639 1.24 -8.47 -15.97
N SER A 640 0.87 -7.22 -16.29
CA SER A 640 0.27 -6.90 -17.60
C SER A 640 1.30 -6.85 -18.73
N THR A 641 2.54 -6.51 -18.39
CA THR A 641 3.68 -6.48 -19.32
C THR A 641 4.67 -7.60 -19.06
N ASN A 642 4.54 -8.33 -17.95
CA ASN A 642 5.48 -9.33 -17.46
C ASN A 642 6.91 -8.76 -17.34
N THR A 643 7.04 -7.60 -16.67
CA THR A 643 8.33 -6.89 -16.52
C THR A 643 8.55 -6.39 -15.10
N TRP A 644 9.82 -6.33 -14.70
CA TRP A 644 10.27 -5.73 -13.44
C TRP A 644 10.87 -4.34 -13.67
N THR A 645 10.58 -3.40 -12.78
CA THR A 645 11.15 -2.05 -12.78
C THR A 645 11.73 -1.72 -11.40
N GLN A 646 12.98 -1.27 -11.33
CA GLN A 646 13.56 -0.82 -10.07
C GLN A 646 12.91 0.50 -9.63
N LYS A 647 12.54 0.56 -8.36
CA LYS A 647 11.97 1.75 -7.71
C LYS A 647 13.00 2.36 -6.76
N THR A 648 12.64 3.48 -6.14
CA THR A 648 13.47 4.10 -5.10
C THR A 648 13.78 3.08 -3.99
N ASP A 649 15.07 2.91 -3.70
CA ASP A 649 15.56 2.07 -2.62
C ASP A 649 14.83 2.35 -1.30
N PHE A 650 14.65 1.30 -0.52
CA PHE A 650 14.18 1.37 0.85
C PHE A 650 14.99 2.38 1.66
N ALA A 651 14.30 3.35 2.27
CA ALA A 651 14.94 4.47 2.98
C ALA A 651 15.54 4.08 4.34
N GLY A 652 15.14 2.93 4.90
CA GLY A 652 15.74 2.39 6.12
C GLY A 652 17.10 1.74 5.87
N VAL A 653 17.76 1.32 6.95
CA VAL A 653 19.01 0.55 6.88
C VAL A 653 18.79 -0.77 6.14
N ALA A 654 19.75 -1.20 5.31
CA ALA A 654 19.72 -2.49 4.62
C ALA A 654 19.56 -3.64 5.63
N ARG A 655 18.69 -4.60 5.32
CA ARG A 655 18.30 -5.66 6.28
C ARG A 655 17.70 -6.89 5.62
N GLY A 656 17.73 -7.99 6.35
CA GLY A 656 16.99 -9.22 6.06
C GLY A 656 15.94 -9.46 7.13
N TYR A 657 15.08 -10.44 6.91
CA TYR A 657 13.99 -10.82 7.83
C TYR A 657 13.01 -9.68 8.10
N ALA A 658 12.95 -8.70 7.18
CA ALA A 658 11.99 -7.62 7.24
C ALA A 658 10.60 -8.16 6.87
N LEU A 659 9.59 -7.57 7.47
CA LEU A 659 8.21 -7.89 7.14
C LEU A 659 7.66 -6.84 6.19
N GLY A 660 7.05 -7.32 5.10
CA GLY A 660 6.32 -6.50 4.12
C GLY A 660 4.84 -6.83 4.15
N PHE A 661 3.96 -5.82 4.12
CA PHE A 661 2.53 -6.00 3.86
C PHE A 661 1.93 -4.70 3.31
N SER A 662 0.71 -4.78 2.80
CA SER A 662 -0.01 -3.62 2.26
C SER A 662 -1.19 -3.23 3.14
N ILE A 663 -1.41 -1.93 3.31
CA ILE A 663 -2.66 -1.40 3.86
C ILE A 663 -3.22 -0.39 2.86
N GLY A 664 -4.40 -0.67 2.33
CA GLY A 664 -5.02 0.13 1.28
C GLY A 664 -4.11 0.24 0.04
N THR A 665 -3.70 1.46 -0.30
CA THR A 665 -2.90 1.77 -1.50
C THR A 665 -1.42 1.98 -1.19
N LYS A 666 -0.96 1.57 -0.02
CA LYS A 666 0.43 1.79 0.44
C LYS A 666 1.06 0.48 0.88
N GLY A 667 2.35 0.33 0.58
CA GLY A 667 3.18 -0.75 1.10
C GLY A 667 3.76 -0.36 2.45
N TYR A 668 4.11 -1.33 3.28
CA TYR A 668 4.76 -1.09 4.55
C TYR A 668 5.88 -2.10 4.75
N VAL A 669 7.03 -1.61 5.22
CA VAL A 669 8.19 -2.43 5.55
C VAL A 669 8.73 -2.00 6.91
N GLY A 670 8.98 -2.95 7.79
CA GLY A 670 9.68 -2.67 9.03
C GLY A 670 10.22 -3.91 9.70
N ILE A 671 10.71 -3.72 10.92
CA ILE A 671 11.44 -4.72 11.73
C ILE A 671 12.60 -5.38 10.94
N GLY A 672 13.12 -6.51 11.41
CA GLY A 672 14.20 -7.26 10.75
C GLY A 672 15.58 -7.04 11.37
N TYR A 673 16.62 -7.48 10.66
CA TYR A 673 18.01 -7.49 11.14
C TYR A 673 18.96 -6.88 10.11
N SER A 674 19.75 -5.90 10.57
CA SER A 674 20.68 -5.12 9.74
C SER A 674 22.07 -5.74 9.55
N GLY A 675 22.30 -6.95 10.09
CA GLY A 675 23.64 -7.54 10.19
C GLY A 675 24.39 -7.20 11.48
N SER A 676 23.89 -6.22 12.25
CA SER A 676 24.45 -5.90 13.57
C SER A 676 23.36 -5.81 14.64
N ASN A 677 22.22 -5.20 14.33
CA ASN A 677 21.12 -5.01 15.27
C ASN A 677 19.77 -5.35 14.66
N SER A 678 18.87 -5.89 15.49
CA SER A 678 17.44 -5.92 15.21
C SER A 678 16.88 -4.49 15.32
N VAL A 679 15.93 -4.15 14.46
CA VAL A 679 15.43 -2.77 14.31
C VAL A 679 13.92 -2.71 14.53
N THR A 680 13.41 -1.52 14.93
CA THR A 680 11.97 -1.26 15.17
C THR A 680 11.40 -0.19 14.26
N ASP A 681 12.19 0.41 13.38
CA ASP A 681 11.68 1.38 12.42
C ASP A 681 10.67 0.74 11.48
N PHE A 682 9.70 1.55 11.08
CA PHE A 682 8.56 1.15 10.29
C PHE A 682 8.32 2.21 9.22
N TRP A 683 8.26 1.79 7.97
CA TRP A 683 8.24 2.70 6.82
C TRP A 683 7.06 2.40 5.93
N GLN A 684 6.38 3.45 5.49
CA GLN A 684 5.33 3.40 4.49
C GLN A 684 5.93 3.70 3.13
N PHE A 685 5.63 2.85 2.15
CA PHE A 685 5.94 3.03 0.74
C PHE A 685 4.72 3.52 -0.03
N ASP A 686 4.93 4.55 -0.85
CA ASP A 686 3.98 5.04 -1.82
C ASP A 686 4.50 4.82 -3.25
N PRO A 687 3.95 3.86 -4.01
CA PRO A 687 4.43 3.56 -5.36
C PRO A 687 4.21 4.69 -6.37
N LEU A 688 3.36 5.66 -6.02
CA LEU A 688 3.01 6.78 -6.87
C LEU A 688 3.81 8.06 -6.56
N ALA A 689 4.71 8.03 -5.57
CA ALA A 689 5.57 9.15 -5.27
C ALA A 689 6.62 9.37 -6.38
N ASN A 690 6.70 10.58 -6.93
CA ASN A 690 7.72 10.97 -7.90
C ASN A 690 8.99 11.50 -7.22
N THR A 691 10.15 11.25 -7.85
CA THR A 691 11.42 11.89 -7.54
C THR A 691 11.39 13.38 -7.93
N TYR A 692 11.44 14.24 -6.91
CA TYR A 692 11.65 15.70 -6.87
C TYR A 692 11.59 16.54 -8.17
N VAL A 693 10.64 17.49 -8.21
CA VAL A 693 10.89 18.88 -8.63
C VAL A 693 10.05 19.83 -7.75
N GLY A 694 10.67 20.50 -6.77
CA GLY A 694 10.01 21.54 -5.95
C GLY A 694 9.75 22.82 -6.74
N ALA A 695 9.41 23.92 -6.07
CA ALA A 695 9.42 25.22 -6.74
C ALA A 695 10.87 25.57 -7.17
N THR A 696 11.05 26.03 -8.40
CA THR A 696 12.36 26.40 -8.97
C THR A 696 12.36 27.86 -9.40
N ASN A 697 13.50 28.41 -9.83
CA ASN A 697 13.61 29.80 -10.29
C ASN A 697 12.99 30.81 -9.29
N ILE A 698 13.20 30.58 -8.00
CA ILE A 698 12.65 31.42 -6.94
C ILE A 698 13.44 32.72 -6.91
N THR A 699 12.74 33.84 -7.04
CA THR A 699 13.30 35.19 -6.86
C THR A 699 12.66 35.84 -5.63
N ALA A 700 12.92 37.13 -5.40
CA ALA A 700 12.23 37.89 -4.36
C ALA A 700 10.72 38.03 -4.63
N HIS A 701 10.28 37.96 -5.89
CA HIS A 701 8.89 38.26 -6.27
C HIS A 701 8.24 37.22 -7.19
N THR A 702 8.95 36.15 -7.55
CA THR A 702 8.45 35.11 -8.46
C THR A 702 8.92 33.72 -8.04
N ALA A 703 8.19 32.70 -8.48
CA ALA A 703 8.62 31.30 -8.38
C ALA A 703 8.02 30.47 -9.50
N ARG A 704 8.72 29.43 -9.95
CA ARG A 704 8.18 28.41 -10.87
C ARG A 704 7.62 27.25 -10.08
N LEU A 705 6.32 27.01 -10.17
CA LEU A 705 5.67 25.85 -9.57
C LEU A 705 5.69 24.69 -10.57
N ASN A 706 6.31 23.57 -10.21
CA ASN A 706 6.45 22.39 -11.06
C ASN A 706 5.50 21.28 -10.61
N GLY A 707 4.96 20.51 -11.55
CA GLY A 707 4.06 19.38 -11.30
C GLY A 707 4.21 18.31 -12.37
N THR A 708 3.75 17.09 -12.10
CA THR A 708 3.75 15.99 -13.09
C THR A 708 2.43 15.25 -13.08
N LEU A 709 1.89 15.01 -14.27
CA LEU A 709 0.70 14.18 -14.48
C LEU A 709 1.15 12.72 -14.70
N SER A 710 0.82 11.80 -13.80
CA SER A 710 1.31 10.41 -13.88
C SER A 710 0.28 9.40 -14.40
N GLY A 711 -0.92 9.85 -14.73
CA GLY A 711 -1.98 8.99 -15.24
C GLY A 711 -3.12 9.80 -15.82
N LEU A 712 -3.68 9.31 -16.93
CA LEU A 712 -4.67 10.05 -17.71
C LEU A 712 -6.12 9.65 -17.40
N GLY A 713 -6.33 8.65 -16.55
CA GLY A 713 -7.65 8.00 -16.45
C GLY A 713 -8.17 7.52 -17.81
N LYS A 714 -9.30 6.83 -17.83
CA LYS A 714 -10.01 6.50 -19.08
C LYS A 714 -11.50 6.71 -18.88
N ASP A 715 -12.19 7.18 -19.91
CA ASP A 715 -13.65 7.26 -19.95
C ASP A 715 -14.30 5.88 -20.10
N SER A 716 -15.62 5.82 -20.07
CA SER A 716 -16.41 4.59 -20.23
C SER A 716 -16.21 3.88 -21.59
N ASN A 717 -15.58 4.56 -22.56
CA ASN A 717 -15.25 4.02 -23.88
C ASN A 717 -13.76 3.64 -24.00
N GLY A 718 -12.97 3.80 -22.93
CA GLY A 718 -11.55 3.48 -22.90
C GLY A 718 -10.61 4.58 -23.42
N ASN A 719 -11.12 5.79 -23.68
CA ASN A 719 -10.32 6.93 -24.14
C ASN A 719 -9.69 7.69 -22.95
N ASN A 720 -8.47 8.19 -23.11
CA ASN A 720 -7.81 9.00 -22.10
C ASN A 720 -8.53 10.35 -21.89
N TYR A 721 -8.63 10.82 -20.65
CA TYR A 721 -9.17 12.17 -20.39
C TYR A 721 -8.16 13.26 -20.80
N THR A 722 -8.69 14.45 -21.11
CA THR A 722 -7.92 15.69 -21.26
C THR A 722 -7.96 16.46 -19.94
N PHE A 723 -6.80 16.97 -19.49
CA PHE A 723 -6.63 17.63 -18.19
C PHE A 723 -6.26 19.10 -18.34
N ASN A 724 -6.88 19.95 -17.54
CA ASN A 724 -6.41 21.29 -17.22
C ASN A 724 -5.58 21.24 -15.93
N CYS A 725 -4.26 21.32 -16.04
CA CYS A 725 -3.31 21.25 -14.94
C CYS A 725 -2.90 22.65 -14.46
N TYR A 726 -2.98 22.90 -13.15
CA TYR A 726 -2.62 24.19 -12.54
C TYR A 726 -2.24 24.04 -11.06
N PHE A 727 -2.02 25.16 -10.36
CA PHE A 727 -1.67 25.17 -8.92
C PHE A 727 -2.54 26.17 -8.17
N ARG A 728 -2.73 25.94 -6.88
CA ARG A 728 -3.10 26.98 -5.91
C ARG A 728 -1.92 27.28 -4.99
N TYR A 729 -1.78 28.53 -4.54
CA TYR A 729 -0.72 28.95 -3.62
C TYR A 729 -1.21 30.02 -2.63
N ARG A 730 -0.58 30.11 -1.45
CA ARG A 730 -0.84 31.12 -0.42
C ARG A 730 0.34 31.30 0.52
N GLU A 731 0.39 32.41 1.26
CA GLU A 731 1.39 32.59 2.32
C GLU A 731 1.11 31.58 3.46
N LEU A 732 2.16 30.94 3.96
CA LEU A 732 2.05 29.87 4.95
C LEU A 732 1.34 30.38 6.22
N GLY A 733 0.24 29.71 6.59
CA GLY A 733 -0.58 30.08 7.76
C GLY A 733 -1.77 30.99 7.45
N THR A 734 -1.92 31.48 6.22
CA THR A 734 -3.12 32.22 5.79
C THR A 734 -4.23 31.27 5.33
N GLN A 735 -5.49 31.73 5.32
CA GLN A 735 -6.62 30.87 4.91
C GLN A 735 -6.91 30.90 3.41
N ASN A 736 -6.71 32.04 2.74
CA ASN A 736 -7.16 32.27 1.36
C ASN A 736 -6.14 31.77 0.32
N TRP A 737 -6.59 30.96 -0.63
CA TRP A 737 -5.79 30.45 -1.74
C TRP A 737 -5.90 31.34 -2.99
N SER A 738 -4.76 31.63 -3.61
CA SER A 738 -4.68 32.15 -4.98
C SER A 738 -4.49 31.01 -5.97
N TYR A 739 -4.83 31.20 -7.24
CA TYR A 739 -4.70 30.19 -8.30
C TYR A 739 -3.74 30.65 -9.39
N ALA A 740 -2.77 29.80 -9.72
CA ALA A 740 -1.78 30.05 -10.75
C ALA A 740 -2.43 29.95 -12.15
N THR A 741 -2.09 30.88 -13.03
CA THR A 741 -2.63 30.97 -14.40
C THR A 741 -1.50 31.23 -15.41
N PRO A 742 -1.64 30.79 -16.68
CA PRO A 742 -2.77 30.03 -17.27
C PRO A 742 -2.74 28.54 -16.89
N LYS A 743 -3.91 27.88 -16.94
CA LYS A 743 -4.00 26.41 -16.81
C LYS A 743 -3.33 25.74 -18.01
N VAL A 744 -2.57 24.67 -17.77
CA VAL A 744 -1.83 23.91 -18.80
C VAL A 744 -2.67 22.70 -19.24
N ILE A 745 -2.97 22.58 -20.53
CA ILE A 745 -3.75 21.45 -21.06
C ILE A 745 -2.82 20.26 -21.34
N LYS A 746 -3.14 19.07 -20.82
CA LYS A 746 -2.37 17.83 -20.99
C LYS A 746 -3.26 16.66 -21.39
N ASN A 747 -2.76 15.83 -22.32
CA ASN A 747 -3.34 14.55 -22.75
C ASN A 747 -2.30 13.41 -22.72
N SER A 748 -1.15 13.64 -22.08
CA SER A 748 -0.02 12.73 -21.89
C SER A 748 0.51 12.82 -20.45
N THR A 749 1.12 11.74 -19.96
CA THR A 749 1.72 11.67 -18.62
C THR A 749 3.11 12.29 -18.58
N ASP A 750 3.21 13.63 -18.59
CA ASP A 750 4.50 14.31 -18.42
C ASP A 750 4.39 15.53 -17.50
N SER A 751 5.55 16.13 -17.20
CA SER A 751 5.68 17.32 -16.36
C SER A 751 5.06 18.58 -16.98
N TYR A 752 4.69 19.52 -16.13
CA TYR A 752 4.21 20.86 -16.46
C TYR A 752 4.67 21.87 -15.38
N TYR A 753 4.67 23.16 -15.71
CA TYR A 753 5.00 24.22 -14.76
C TYR A 753 4.14 25.46 -14.98
N ILE A 754 3.98 26.28 -13.94
CA ILE A 754 3.41 27.62 -14.02
C ILE A 754 4.28 28.57 -13.20
N ASP A 755 4.68 29.69 -13.80
CA ASP A 755 5.39 30.77 -13.10
C ASP A 755 4.36 31.65 -12.35
N VAL A 756 4.53 31.80 -11.04
CA VAL A 756 3.75 32.72 -10.20
C VAL A 756 4.52 34.02 -9.99
N LEU A 757 3.81 35.14 -10.09
CA LEU A 757 4.36 36.49 -10.07
C LEU A 757 3.85 37.29 -8.87
N SER A 758 4.49 38.43 -8.60
CA SER A 758 4.08 39.39 -7.57
C SER A 758 3.97 38.80 -6.15
N LEU A 759 4.87 37.88 -5.82
CA LEU A 759 5.01 37.34 -4.47
C LEU A 759 5.70 38.34 -3.54
N SER A 760 5.37 38.32 -2.25
CA SER A 760 6.09 39.05 -1.20
C SER A 760 7.51 38.48 -1.03
N SER A 761 8.51 39.33 -0.87
CA SER A 761 9.90 38.93 -0.62
C SER A 761 10.10 38.33 0.78
N ASN A 762 11.11 37.47 0.94
CA ASN A 762 11.43 36.75 2.18
C ASN A 762 10.22 36.06 2.86
N THR A 763 9.28 35.57 2.07
CA THR A 763 8.00 35.04 2.53
C THR A 763 7.87 33.57 2.15
N THR A 764 7.46 32.74 3.11
CA THR A 764 7.20 31.32 2.86
C THR A 764 5.79 31.15 2.34
N TYR A 765 5.66 30.60 1.13
CA TYR A 765 4.41 30.21 0.50
C TYR A 765 4.22 28.70 0.61
N GLU A 766 2.97 28.26 0.69
CA GLU A 766 2.57 26.90 0.39
C GLU A 766 1.79 26.82 -0.92
N PHE A 767 1.96 25.73 -1.68
CA PHE A 767 1.27 25.50 -2.94
C PHE A 767 0.85 24.05 -3.13
N GLN A 768 -0.21 23.83 -3.92
CA GLN A 768 -0.76 22.50 -4.21
C GLN A 768 -1.16 22.42 -5.68
N ALA A 769 -0.80 21.32 -6.33
CA ALA A 769 -1.17 21.06 -7.71
C ALA A 769 -2.64 20.62 -7.81
N ILE A 770 -3.28 21.04 -8.90
CA ILE A 770 -4.69 20.79 -9.22
C ILE A 770 -4.76 20.31 -10.66
N VAL A 771 -5.57 19.30 -10.95
CA VAL A 771 -6.02 19.02 -12.32
C VAL A 771 -7.52 18.93 -12.39
N GLU A 772 -8.05 19.37 -13.53
CA GLU A 772 -9.48 19.38 -13.81
C GLU A 772 -9.73 18.68 -15.15
N CYS A 773 -10.64 17.72 -15.16
CA CYS A 773 -11.10 17.04 -16.37
C CYS A 773 -12.62 16.84 -16.32
N ALA A 774 -13.20 16.19 -17.34
CA ALA A 774 -14.63 15.89 -17.38
C ALA A 774 -15.14 15.05 -16.19
N ALA A 775 -14.26 14.27 -15.53
CA ALA A 775 -14.60 13.47 -14.36
C ALA A 775 -14.57 14.27 -13.03
N GLY A 776 -14.01 15.49 -13.03
CA GLY A 776 -13.96 16.37 -11.87
C GLY A 776 -12.62 17.08 -11.66
N VAL A 777 -12.51 17.73 -10.50
CA VAL A 777 -11.32 18.46 -10.03
C VAL A 777 -10.61 17.63 -8.97
N TYR A 778 -9.30 17.45 -9.13
CA TYR A 778 -8.45 16.64 -8.25
C TYR A 778 -7.30 17.49 -7.72
N TYR A 779 -7.07 17.40 -6.42
CA TYR A 779 -5.99 18.08 -5.72
C TYR A 779 -4.90 17.07 -5.38
N ALA A 780 -3.63 17.47 -5.44
CA ALA A 780 -2.54 16.67 -4.90
C ALA A 780 -2.73 16.45 -3.38
N ASP A 781 -2.38 15.27 -2.85
CA ASP A 781 -2.64 14.94 -1.43
C ASP A 781 -1.88 15.84 -0.44
N ASN A 782 -0.73 16.40 -0.85
CA ASN A 782 0.13 17.24 0.00
C ASN A 782 0.26 18.67 -0.54
N THR A 783 0.48 19.63 0.36
CA THR A 783 1.00 20.96 0.02
C THR A 783 2.53 20.97 0.10
N LEU A 784 3.15 21.78 -0.75
CA LEU A 784 4.60 22.03 -0.77
C LEU A 784 4.88 23.44 -0.30
N THR A 785 6.05 23.69 0.29
CA THR A 785 6.48 25.05 0.64
C THR A 785 7.69 25.51 -0.16
N PHE A 786 7.78 26.81 -0.36
CA PHE A 786 8.99 27.49 -0.83
C PHE A 786 9.07 28.88 -0.18
N THR A 787 10.28 29.41 -0.03
CA THR A 787 10.50 30.74 0.53
C THR A 787 11.09 31.63 -0.56
N THR A 788 10.43 32.75 -0.86
CA THR A 788 10.98 33.75 -1.78
C THR A 788 12.30 34.30 -1.24
N LEU A 789 13.21 34.68 -2.14
CA LEU A 789 14.47 35.27 -1.73
C LEU A 789 14.25 36.60 -1.01
N LYS A 790 15.22 37.01 -0.21
CA LYS A 790 15.26 38.38 0.30
C LYS A 790 15.51 39.35 -0.85
N GLU A 791 14.77 40.45 -0.85
CA GLU A 791 15.04 41.61 -1.67
C GLU A 791 16.33 42.28 -1.19
N SER A 792 17.32 42.35 -2.07
CA SER A 792 18.65 42.88 -1.75
C SER A 792 18.62 44.39 -1.56
N ALA A 793 19.47 44.89 -0.66
CA ALA A 793 19.74 46.31 -0.58
C ALA A 793 20.53 46.80 -1.81
N THR A 794 20.29 48.04 -2.22
CA THR A 794 21.00 48.69 -3.33
C THR A 794 21.87 49.83 -2.80
N ILE A 795 23.17 49.75 -3.08
CA ILE A 795 24.16 50.78 -2.73
C ILE A 795 24.69 51.39 -4.03
N GLN A 796 24.80 52.70 -4.07
CA GLN A 796 25.39 53.45 -5.17
C GLN A 796 26.71 54.08 -4.73
N THR A 797 27.72 54.04 -5.60
CA THR A 797 28.96 54.81 -5.46
C THR A 797 28.86 56.04 -6.35
N ASP A 798 28.93 57.22 -5.75
CA ASP A 798 28.94 58.49 -6.47
C ASP A 798 30.37 58.95 -6.74
N ASN A 799 30.54 59.96 -7.61
CA ASN A 799 31.87 60.48 -7.92
C ASN A 799 32.54 61.06 -6.68
N ALA A 800 33.86 60.90 -6.57
CA ALA A 800 34.62 61.55 -5.52
C ALA A 800 34.60 63.08 -5.71
N THR A 801 34.59 63.81 -4.61
CA THR A 801 34.61 65.28 -4.56
C THR A 801 35.80 65.76 -3.73
N ALA A 802 36.03 67.08 -3.70
CA ALA A 802 37.11 67.70 -2.92
C ALA A 802 38.50 67.03 -3.12
N ILE A 803 38.83 66.70 -4.38
CA ILE A 803 40.06 65.99 -4.73
C ILE A 803 41.25 66.95 -4.64
N GLY A 804 42.12 66.74 -3.67
CA GLY A 804 43.37 67.47 -3.46
C GLY A 804 44.60 66.71 -3.96
N PHE A 805 45.78 67.18 -3.58
CA PHE A 805 47.06 66.52 -3.90
C PHE A 805 47.20 65.19 -3.16
N THR A 806 46.73 65.12 -1.91
CA THR A 806 46.87 63.95 -1.03
C THR A 806 45.56 63.52 -0.38
N SER A 807 44.41 63.99 -0.89
CA SER A 807 43.10 63.70 -0.30
C SER A 807 41.98 63.66 -1.34
N ALA A 808 40.88 62.98 -1.00
CA ALA A 808 39.63 63.01 -1.76
C ALA A 808 38.47 62.56 -0.87
N THR A 809 37.28 63.14 -1.06
CA THR A 809 36.04 62.72 -0.39
C THR A 809 35.31 61.71 -1.27
N LEU A 810 35.15 60.49 -0.76
CA LEU A 810 34.39 59.41 -1.38
C LEU A 810 32.91 59.56 -1.02
N ASN A 811 32.02 59.45 -2.01
CA ASN A 811 30.58 59.64 -1.82
C ASN A 811 29.82 58.36 -2.20
N GLY A 812 28.78 58.04 -1.44
CA GLY A 812 27.92 56.89 -1.68
C GLY A 812 26.50 57.12 -1.15
N GLU A 813 25.56 56.32 -1.63
CA GLU A 813 24.15 56.44 -1.24
C GLU A 813 23.50 55.05 -1.09
N VAL A 814 22.75 54.86 -0.02
CA VAL A 814 21.81 53.73 0.12
C VAL A 814 20.55 54.06 -0.67
N LYS A 815 20.39 53.42 -1.83
CA LYS A 815 19.22 53.60 -2.72
C LYS A 815 18.00 52.79 -2.30
N SER A 816 18.22 51.65 -1.66
CA SER A 816 17.15 50.80 -1.10
C SER A 816 17.73 49.91 -0.01
N LEU A 817 16.99 49.72 1.08
CA LEU A 817 17.34 48.74 2.11
C LEU A 817 16.83 47.33 1.79
N GLY A 818 16.00 47.15 0.75
CA GLY A 818 15.36 45.85 0.47
C GLY A 818 14.60 45.33 1.70
N ASN A 819 14.89 44.09 2.14
CA ASN A 819 14.33 43.53 3.37
C ASN A 819 15.17 43.77 4.65
N TYR A 820 16.16 44.65 4.62
CA TYR A 820 17.06 44.90 5.75
C TYR A 820 16.62 46.12 6.56
N SER A 821 16.82 46.10 7.88
CA SER A 821 16.42 47.20 8.77
C SER A 821 17.40 48.36 8.78
N GLU A 822 18.67 48.09 8.49
CA GLU A 822 19.76 49.07 8.46
C GLU A 822 20.98 48.49 7.71
N LEU A 823 21.93 49.33 7.34
CA LEU A 823 23.22 48.93 6.76
C LEU A 823 24.36 49.73 7.39
N ALA A 824 25.42 49.04 7.80
CA ALA A 824 26.71 49.66 8.10
C ALA A 824 27.41 50.02 6.77
N CYS A 825 27.54 51.31 6.51
CA CYS A 825 28.00 51.88 5.26
C CYS A 825 29.44 52.40 5.38
N TYR A 826 30.29 52.03 4.42
CA TYR A 826 31.71 52.40 4.38
C TYR A 826 32.25 52.28 2.94
N PHE A 827 33.54 52.57 2.72
CA PHE A 827 34.15 52.47 1.39
C PHE A 827 35.29 51.46 1.37
N ASN A 828 35.38 50.75 0.25
CA ASN A 828 36.60 50.06 -0.16
C ASN A 828 37.34 50.90 -1.19
N TRP A 829 38.65 51.03 -1.08
CA TRP A 829 39.47 51.83 -1.99
C TRP A 829 40.84 51.22 -2.23
N ARG A 830 41.48 51.54 -3.35
CA ARG A 830 42.84 51.12 -3.69
C ARG A 830 43.45 52.01 -4.75
N GLN A 831 44.78 52.02 -4.87
CA GLN A 831 45.44 52.59 -6.04
C GLN A 831 45.17 51.70 -7.26
N LYS A 832 44.86 52.32 -8.41
CA LYS A 832 44.54 51.62 -9.65
C LYS A 832 45.68 50.66 -10.04
N ASN A 833 45.32 49.44 -10.45
CA ASN A 833 46.22 48.31 -10.75
C ASN A 833 46.87 47.61 -9.56
N THR A 834 46.36 47.80 -8.34
CA THR A 834 46.71 46.94 -7.19
C THR A 834 45.60 45.92 -6.91
N GLU A 835 45.94 44.72 -6.40
CA GLU A 835 44.97 43.65 -6.19
C GLU A 835 44.14 43.84 -4.91
N THR A 836 44.76 44.40 -3.87
CA THR A 836 44.18 44.47 -2.52
C THR A 836 43.34 45.72 -2.31
N TRP A 837 42.09 45.54 -1.86
CA TRP A 837 41.22 46.64 -1.44
C TRP A 837 41.48 47.00 0.02
N ASN A 838 41.75 48.27 0.29
CA ASN A 838 41.70 48.84 1.63
C ASN A 838 40.25 49.11 2.02
N THR A 839 39.99 49.20 3.33
CA THR A 839 38.65 49.49 3.89
C THR A 839 38.74 50.70 4.80
N THR A 840 37.81 51.65 4.67
CA THR A 840 37.76 52.82 5.55
C THR A 840 37.42 52.42 6.98
N SER A 841 38.00 53.12 7.95
CA SER A 841 37.80 52.82 9.37
C SER A 841 36.44 53.27 9.91
N LEU A 842 35.84 54.31 9.31
CA LEU A 842 34.50 54.78 9.66
C LEU A 842 33.43 53.91 8.99
N ARG A 843 32.46 53.47 9.80
CA ARG A 843 31.24 52.79 9.36
C ARG A 843 30.05 53.57 9.89
N GLU A 844 29.26 54.13 8.98
CA GLU A 844 28.02 54.85 9.32
C GLU A 844 26.83 53.91 9.16
N THR A 845 26.00 53.77 10.19
CA THR A 845 24.81 52.92 10.11
C THR A 845 23.61 53.73 9.64
N LEU A 846 23.07 53.39 8.47
CA LEU A 846 21.88 54.00 7.90
C LEU A 846 20.68 53.05 8.04
N SER A 847 19.64 53.50 8.75
CA SER A 847 18.35 52.80 8.92
C SER A 847 17.28 53.24 7.91
N GLY A 848 17.68 54.01 6.89
CA GLY A 848 16.84 54.45 5.78
C GLY A 848 17.67 54.72 4.53
N ILE A 849 17.00 55.13 3.44
CA ILE A 849 17.69 55.66 2.26
C ILE A 849 18.44 56.95 2.63
N GLY A 850 19.68 57.12 2.15
CA GLY A 850 20.50 58.25 2.54
C GLY A 850 21.91 58.20 1.98
N ALA A 851 22.52 59.39 1.85
CA ALA A 851 23.90 59.55 1.42
C ALA A 851 24.86 59.41 2.60
N PHE A 852 26.07 58.94 2.33
CA PHE A 852 27.19 58.87 3.27
C PHE A 852 28.49 59.18 2.53
N ASP A 853 29.46 59.76 3.23
CA ASP A 853 30.74 60.15 2.66
C ASP A 853 31.93 59.84 3.59
N TYR A 854 33.12 59.77 3.01
CA TYR A 854 34.37 59.61 3.77
C TYR A 854 35.54 60.31 3.08
N THR A 855 36.26 61.15 3.82
CA THR A 855 37.45 61.83 3.30
C THR A 855 38.71 60.98 3.53
N LEU A 856 39.29 60.49 2.43
CA LEU A 856 40.62 59.88 2.42
C LEU A 856 41.70 60.97 2.50
N ASN A 857 42.73 60.70 3.29
CA ASN A 857 43.93 61.54 3.42
C ASN A 857 45.18 60.67 3.16
N GLU A 858 46.34 61.31 3.06
CA GLU A 858 47.64 60.64 2.87
C GLU A 858 47.74 59.83 1.55
N LEU A 859 47.01 60.25 0.52
CA LEU A 859 47.13 59.68 -0.82
C LEU A 859 48.41 60.17 -1.50
N GLU A 860 49.03 59.31 -2.32
CA GLU A 860 50.13 59.71 -3.21
C GLU A 860 49.64 60.67 -4.31
N GLU A 861 50.44 61.69 -4.58
CA GLU A 861 50.19 62.75 -5.57
C GLU A 861 50.27 62.22 -7.01
N GLY A 862 49.41 62.73 -7.91
CA GLY A 862 49.38 62.35 -9.32
C GLY A 862 49.00 60.88 -9.61
N LYS A 863 48.37 60.18 -8.65
CA LYS A 863 47.95 58.78 -8.78
C LYS A 863 46.45 58.66 -9.02
N ILE A 864 46.07 57.57 -9.69
CA ILE A 864 44.66 57.20 -9.91
C ILE A 864 44.26 56.16 -8.86
N TYR A 865 43.13 56.37 -8.22
CA TYR A 865 42.54 55.48 -7.23
C TYR A 865 41.18 54.97 -7.70
N GLU A 866 40.85 53.75 -7.31
CA GLU A 866 39.54 53.12 -7.47
C GLU A 866 38.87 53.01 -6.10
N PHE A 867 37.57 53.28 -6.03
CA PHE A 867 36.78 53.11 -4.81
C PHE A 867 35.37 52.60 -5.10
N ARG A 868 34.73 52.01 -4.09
CA ARG A 868 33.32 51.62 -4.12
C ARG A 868 32.68 51.76 -2.74
N ALA A 869 31.43 52.19 -2.73
CA ALA A 869 30.56 52.21 -1.57
C ALA A 869 30.15 50.78 -1.18
N VAL A 870 30.07 50.50 0.12
CA VAL A 870 29.73 49.19 0.67
C VAL A 870 28.68 49.34 1.77
N GLY A 871 27.60 48.59 1.68
CA GLY A 871 26.63 48.40 2.76
C GLY A 871 26.75 46.99 3.34
N ASN A 872 26.72 46.85 4.66
CA ASN A 872 26.86 45.56 5.33
C ASN A 872 25.79 45.36 6.42
N TYR A 873 25.23 44.15 6.50
CA TYR A 873 24.35 43.71 7.58
C TYR A 873 24.71 42.28 8.00
N GLY A 874 25.40 42.13 9.14
CA GLY A 874 25.92 40.83 9.58
C GLY A 874 26.89 40.23 8.55
N ASN A 875 26.51 39.10 7.96
CA ASN A 875 27.30 38.40 6.93
C ASN A 875 26.96 38.82 5.49
N ASP A 876 25.93 39.66 5.28
CA ASP A 876 25.52 40.12 3.96
C ASP A 876 26.27 41.40 3.57
N TYR A 877 26.80 41.46 2.34
CA TYR A 877 27.56 42.59 1.81
C TYR A 877 26.98 43.04 0.46
N PHE A 878 26.77 44.36 0.32
CA PHE A 878 26.24 45.01 -0.88
C PHE A 878 27.27 46.01 -1.38
N TYR A 879 27.61 45.93 -2.66
CA TYR A 879 28.65 46.77 -3.26
C TYR A 879 28.04 47.68 -4.32
N GLY A 880 28.36 48.98 -4.27
CA GLY A 880 28.14 49.89 -5.37
C GLY A 880 29.18 49.72 -6.48
N ASP A 881 28.95 50.41 -7.59
CA ASP A 881 29.88 50.43 -8.73
C ASP A 881 31.28 50.92 -8.33
N VAL A 882 32.30 50.48 -9.05
CA VAL A 882 33.66 51.01 -8.88
C VAL A 882 33.77 52.36 -9.61
N LYS A 883 34.22 53.39 -8.90
CA LYS A 883 34.52 54.71 -9.44
C LYS A 883 36.01 55.00 -9.34
N GLU A 884 36.49 55.88 -10.21
CA GLU A 884 37.88 56.31 -10.25
C GLU A 884 37.99 57.81 -9.94
N PHE A 885 39.10 58.21 -9.32
CA PHE A 885 39.52 59.61 -9.22
C PHE A 885 41.05 59.70 -9.30
N ALA A 886 41.57 60.85 -9.71
CA ALA A 886 43.01 61.12 -9.80
C ALA A 886 43.39 62.25 -8.85
N THR A 887 44.38 62.04 -7.98
CA THR A 887 44.97 63.14 -7.20
C THR A 887 45.67 64.12 -8.15
N SER A 888 45.55 65.41 -7.88
CA SER A 888 46.10 66.46 -8.75
C SER A 888 47.64 66.37 -8.84
N GLY A 889 48.22 66.58 -10.03
CA GLY A 889 49.68 66.61 -10.24
C GLY A 889 50.27 68.03 -10.13
N ILE A 890 51.58 68.12 -9.87
CA ILE A 890 52.35 69.38 -9.81
C ILE A 890 52.98 69.69 -11.17
N THR A 891 52.93 70.95 -11.61
CA THR A 891 53.60 71.44 -12.82
C THR A 891 55.04 71.85 -12.50
N LEU A 892 56.05 71.20 -13.11
CA LEU A 892 57.47 71.55 -12.95
C LEU A 892 57.85 72.83 -13.72
N PRO A 893 58.96 73.50 -13.36
CA PRO A 893 59.46 74.64 -14.14
C PRO A 893 59.90 74.23 -15.56
N THR A 894 59.95 75.19 -16.47
CA THR A 894 60.48 74.99 -17.84
C THR A 894 61.63 75.96 -18.09
N VAL A 895 62.69 75.49 -18.74
CA VAL A 895 63.90 76.27 -19.07
C VAL A 895 64.31 76.05 -20.52
N GLU A 896 64.82 77.12 -21.14
CA GLU A 896 65.41 77.12 -22.48
C GLU A 896 66.93 77.35 -22.40
N THR A 897 67.69 76.75 -23.32
CA THR A 897 69.14 76.97 -23.44
C THR A 897 69.40 77.86 -24.65
N ASP A 898 69.94 79.06 -24.41
CA ASP A 898 70.25 80.03 -25.46
C ASP A 898 71.72 79.95 -25.86
N SER A 899 72.05 80.34 -27.10
CA SER A 899 73.42 80.26 -27.64
C SER A 899 74.47 80.98 -26.78
N ALA A 900 75.65 80.37 -26.67
CA ALA A 900 76.76 80.91 -25.91
C ALA A 900 77.34 82.15 -26.59
N THR A 901 77.78 83.11 -25.78
CA THR A 901 78.37 84.37 -26.23
C THR A 901 79.73 84.59 -25.58
N ASN A 902 80.51 85.59 -26.04
CA ASN A 902 81.85 85.88 -25.50
C ASN A 902 82.78 84.66 -25.50
N ILE A 903 82.68 83.83 -26.52
CA ILE A 903 83.51 82.64 -26.67
C ILE A 903 84.94 83.11 -26.95
N ARG A 904 85.89 82.67 -26.14
CA ARG A 904 87.32 82.96 -26.22
C ARG A 904 88.08 81.64 -26.21
N LYS A 905 89.41 81.71 -26.35
CA LYS A 905 90.30 80.54 -26.32
C LYS A 905 90.11 79.63 -25.08
N ASP A 906 89.79 80.19 -23.92
CA ASP A 906 89.72 79.46 -22.64
C ASP A 906 88.46 79.78 -21.81
N SER A 907 87.46 80.42 -22.41
CA SER A 907 86.25 80.84 -21.71
C SER A 907 85.05 81.03 -22.65
N ALA A 908 83.84 80.98 -22.10
CA ALA A 908 82.59 81.32 -22.79
C ALA A 908 81.53 81.77 -21.78
N THR A 909 80.54 82.54 -22.21
CA THR A 909 79.34 82.87 -21.42
C THR A 909 78.18 82.02 -21.90
N LEU A 910 77.68 81.14 -21.04
CA LEU A 910 76.49 80.31 -21.27
C LEU A 910 75.23 81.12 -20.94
N ASN A 911 74.20 81.04 -21.78
CA ASN A 911 72.97 81.83 -21.64
C ASN A 911 71.75 80.92 -21.56
N GLY A 912 70.73 81.33 -20.81
CA GLY A 912 69.51 80.56 -20.60
C GLY A 912 68.33 81.42 -20.14
N TYR A 913 67.13 80.87 -20.28
CA TYR A 913 65.88 81.52 -19.88
C TYR A 913 64.98 80.56 -19.10
N LEU A 914 64.48 80.98 -17.93
CA LEU A 914 63.43 80.26 -17.19
C LEU A 914 62.08 80.69 -17.73
N THR A 915 61.41 79.83 -18.49
CA THR A 915 60.16 80.14 -19.22
C THR A 915 58.90 79.96 -18.38
N SER A 916 58.94 79.15 -17.32
CA SER A 916 57.85 79.03 -16.33
C SER A 916 58.41 78.46 -15.03
N LEU A 917 57.87 78.88 -13.89
CA LEU A 917 58.13 78.25 -12.59
C LEU A 917 57.25 77.01 -12.33
N GLY A 918 56.29 76.74 -13.22
CA GLY A 918 55.22 75.79 -12.93
C GLY A 918 54.44 76.25 -11.69
N ASP A 919 54.24 75.34 -10.74
CA ASP A 919 53.54 75.63 -9.47
C ASP A 919 54.49 75.99 -8.31
N TYR A 920 55.80 76.19 -8.59
CA TYR A 920 56.80 76.53 -7.56
C TYR A 920 56.98 78.04 -7.42
N SER A 921 57.37 78.51 -6.22
CA SER A 921 57.64 79.92 -5.97
C SER A 921 59.04 80.38 -6.40
N SER A 922 59.97 79.43 -6.61
CA SER A 922 61.33 79.69 -7.09
C SER A 922 61.99 78.43 -7.65
N ALA A 923 62.99 78.61 -8.53
CA ALA A 923 63.85 77.53 -9.03
C ALA A 923 65.32 77.95 -9.06
N ASP A 924 66.21 77.04 -8.68
CA ASP A 924 67.67 77.23 -8.81
C ASP A 924 68.09 76.92 -10.25
N CYS A 925 68.48 77.97 -10.97
CA CYS A 925 68.84 77.93 -12.38
C CYS A 925 70.36 77.95 -12.57
N PHE A 926 70.89 77.01 -13.35
CA PHE A 926 72.33 76.88 -13.60
C PHE A 926 72.60 76.14 -14.92
N PHE A 927 73.87 75.98 -15.27
CA PHE A 927 74.28 75.27 -16.47
C PHE A 927 75.07 74.01 -16.13
N GLN A 928 74.94 73.02 -17.00
CA GLN A 928 75.86 71.89 -17.08
C GLN A 928 76.61 71.98 -18.40
N TYR A 929 77.93 71.79 -18.39
CA TYR A 929 78.74 71.78 -19.61
C TYR A 929 79.78 70.65 -19.59
N ARG A 930 80.23 70.23 -20.78
CA ARG A 930 81.24 69.18 -20.94
C ARG A 930 81.95 69.32 -22.29
N VAL A 931 83.08 68.67 -22.45
CA VAL A 931 83.69 68.48 -23.77
C VAL A 931 82.79 67.56 -24.61
N TYR A 932 82.58 67.91 -25.88
CA TYR A 932 81.79 67.14 -26.82
C TYR A 932 82.22 65.66 -26.83
N GLY A 933 81.26 64.75 -26.60
CA GLY A 933 81.48 63.30 -26.56
C GLY A 933 81.88 62.71 -25.20
N GLN A 934 82.09 63.51 -24.15
CA GLN A 934 82.29 62.99 -22.79
C GLN A 934 80.95 62.66 -22.10
N SER A 935 80.93 61.68 -21.19
CA SER A 935 79.72 61.31 -20.43
C SER A 935 79.39 62.28 -19.31
N ASP A 936 80.42 62.84 -18.67
CA ASP A 936 80.30 63.52 -17.40
C ASP A 936 80.05 65.01 -17.59
N TRP A 937 79.01 65.53 -16.94
CA TRP A 937 78.63 66.93 -16.97
C TRP A 937 79.22 67.69 -15.78
N ILE A 938 79.79 68.86 -16.03
CA ILE A 938 80.30 69.76 -15.00
C ILE A 938 79.24 70.83 -14.72
N GLU A 939 78.81 70.97 -13.46
CA GLU A 939 77.85 72.00 -13.05
C GLU A 939 78.54 73.34 -12.81
N THR A 940 77.90 74.43 -13.22
CA THR A 940 78.35 75.78 -12.89
C THR A 940 77.96 76.17 -11.46
N SER A 941 78.83 76.90 -10.76
CA SER A 941 78.58 77.40 -9.40
C SER A 941 78.94 78.90 -9.25
N PRO A 942 78.23 79.69 -8.42
CA PRO A 942 76.97 79.36 -7.75
C PRO A 942 75.79 79.22 -8.73
N LYS A 943 74.75 78.51 -8.30
CA LYS A 943 73.43 78.45 -8.96
C LYS A 943 72.68 79.76 -8.69
N GLU A 944 71.83 80.19 -9.63
CA GLU A 944 71.06 81.42 -9.52
C GLU A 944 69.60 81.11 -9.21
N THR A 945 69.11 81.47 -8.02
CA THR A 945 67.70 81.27 -7.64
C THR A 945 66.83 82.34 -8.29
N LEU A 946 65.92 81.92 -9.16
CA LEU A 946 64.92 82.81 -9.78
C LEU A 946 63.56 82.59 -9.13
N SER A 947 62.94 83.68 -8.63
CA SER A 947 61.57 83.72 -8.07
C SER A 947 60.52 84.21 -9.08
N GLY A 948 60.90 84.35 -10.35
CA GLY A 948 60.05 84.67 -11.49
C GLY A 948 60.72 84.25 -12.80
N ILE A 949 59.97 84.22 -13.90
CA ILE A 949 60.52 83.94 -15.24
C ILE A 949 61.59 84.97 -15.62
N GLY A 950 62.64 84.56 -16.32
CA GLY A 950 63.72 85.49 -16.67
C GLY A 950 65.00 84.85 -17.20
N VAL A 951 65.89 85.71 -17.70
CA VAL A 951 67.22 85.32 -18.19
C VAL A 951 68.16 85.01 -17.04
N PHE A 952 69.06 84.05 -17.24
CA PHE A 952 70.24 83.81 -16.41
C PHE A 952 71.44 83.45 -17.29
N SER A 953 72.65 83.80 -16.85
CA SER A 953 73.86 83.55 -17.64
C SER A 953 75.08 83.28 -16.77
N LYS A 954 76.05 82.53 -17.30
CA LYS A 954 77.26 82.18 -16.57
C LYS A 954 78.50 82.14 -17.45
N SER A 955 79.51 82.93 -17.08
CA SER A 955 80.85 82.83 -17.65
C SER A 955 81.61 81.65 -17.04
N ILE A 956 82.09 80.76 -17.89
CA ILE A 956 82.96 79.63 -17.56
C ILE A 956 84.37 79.90 -18.09
N THR A 957 85.40 79.52 -17.32
CA THR A 957 86.82 79.75 -17.63
C THR A 957 87.63 78.46 -17.45
N GLY A 958 88.86 78.43 -17.96
CA GLY A 958 89.72 77.24 -17.89
C GLY A 958 89.39 76.18 -18.94
N LEU A 959 88.71 76.58 -20.02
CA LEU A 959 88.39 75.71 -21.14
C LEU A 959 89.65 75.39 -21.95
N THR A 960 89.68 74.21 -22.57
CA THR A 960 90.74 73.81 -23.49
C THR A 960 90.48 74.46 -24.85
N ARG A 961 91.54 74.96 -25.49
CA ARG A 961 91.47 75.66 -26.78
C ARG A 961 91.15 74.69 -27.92
N ASN A 962 90.41 75.13 -28.93
CA ASN A 962 90.02 74.35 -30.10
C ASN A 962 89.25 73.06 -29.75
N TYR A 963 88.40 73.14 -28.73
CA TYR A 963 87.51 72.06 -28.32
C TYR A 963 86.06 72.52 -28.47
N ILE A 964 85.22 71.59 -28.92
CA ILE A 964 83.77 71.75 -28.90
C ILE A 964 83.28 71.39 -27.50
N TYR A 965 82.53 72.29 -26.89
CA TYR A 965 81.84 72.06 -25.62
C TYR A 965 80.34 72.00 -25.88
N GLU A 966 79.67 71.08 -25.19
CA GLU A 966 78.21 71.02 -25.10
C GLU A 966 77.78 71.58 -23.75
N TYR A 967 76.66 72.30 -23.71
CA TYR A 967 76.06 72.78 -22.48
C TYR A 967 74.53 72.78 -22.56
N ARG A 968 73.89 72.80 -21.39
CA ARG A 968 72.42 72.91 -21.25
C ARG A 968 72.06 73.65 -19.97
N THR A 969 70.89 74.27 -19.96
CA THR A 969 70.28 74.84 -18.76
C THR A 969 69.67 73.78 -17.87
N VAL A 970 69.64 74.07 -16.57
CA VAL A 970 68.99 73.24 -15.54
C VAL A 970 68.21 74.16 -14.62
N ALA A 971 66.94 73.84 -14.35
CA ALA A 971 66.17 74.39 -13.23
C ALA A 971 65.91 73.30 -12.20
N GLU A 972 66.18 73.58 -10.94
CA GLU A 972 66.01 72.66 -9.81
C GLU A 972 65.04 73.23 -8.77
N THR A 973 64.06 72.42 -8.35
CA THR A 973 63.13 72.72 -7.25
C THR A 973 63.07 71.56 -6.26
N THR A 974 62.28 71.70 -5.19
CA THR A 974 62.00 70.59 -4.26
C THR A 974 61.31 69.40 -4.93
N GLY A 975 60.67 69.59 -6.09
CA GLY A 975 60.00 68.52 -6.85
C GLY A 975 60.86 67.83 -7.90
N GLY A 976 62.08 68.31 -8.15
CA GLY A 976 63.00 67.68 -9.11
C GLY A 976 63.72 68.66 -10.04
N ARG A 977 64.44 68.10 -11.01
CA ARG A 977 65.25 68.85 -12.00
C ARG A 977 64.63 68.78 -13.37
N VAL A 978 64.64 69.90 -14.08
CA VAL A 978 64.29 70.00 -15.51
C VAL A 978 65.49 70.51 -16.29
N TYR A 979 65.69 69.94 -17.47
CA TYR A 979 66.84 70.22 -18.33
C TYR A 979 66.38 70.88 -19.63
N GLY A 980 67.08 71.93 -20.05
CA GLY A 980 66.92 72.53 -21.36
C GLY A 980 67.56 71.70 -22.48
N THR A 981 67.44 72.20 -23.71
CA THR A 981 68.11 71.63 -24.89
C THR A 981 69.64 71.67 -24.75
N ILE A 982 70.33 70.77 -25.44
CA ILE A 982 71.80 70.79 -25.48
C ILE A 982 72.24 71.69 -26.64
N GLU A 983 72.99 72.72 -26.32
CA GLU A 983 73.67 73.60 -27.27
C GLU A 983 75.17 73.33 -27.28
N SER A 984 75.88 73.79 -28.33
CA SER A 984 77.33 73.62 -28.42
C SER A 984 78.04 74.88 -28.87
N PHE A 985 79.30 75.04 -28.47
CA PHE A 985 80.19 76.11 -28.92
C PHE A 985 81.63 75.60 -29.02
N GLU A 986 82.44 76.26 -29.86
CA GLU A 986 83.85 75.91 -30.09
C GLU A 986 84.78 77.02 -29.61
N THR A 987 85.81 76.71 -28.82
CA THR A 987 86.78 77.69 -28.33
C THR A 987 87.73 78.16 -29.44
N GLU A 988 87.93 79.48 -29.57
CA GLU A 988 88.63 80.12 -30.70
C GLU A 988 90.11 79.68 -30.87
N SER A 989 90.58 79.62 -32.15
CA SER A 989 91.95 79.23 -32.55
C SER A 989 92.77 80.30 -33.30
N TRP A 990 92.22 81.49 -33.52
CA TRP A 990 92.88 82.62 -34.20
C TRP A 990 92.83 83.86 -33.31
N ILE A 991 93.93 84.60 -33.19
CA ILE A 991 93.98 85.85 -32.42
C ILE A 991 94.22 87.03 -33.35
N PHE A 992 93.59 88.17 -33.04
CA PHE A 992 93.93 89.43 -33.68
C PHE A 992 95.38 89.77 -33.35
N ASP A 993 96.20 89.97 -34.36
CA ASP A 993 97.62 90.29 -34.19
C ASP A 993 97.84 91.79 -34.26
N HIS A 994 97.52 92.39 -35.41
CA HIS A 994 97.66 93.83 -35.62
C HIS A 994 96.83 94.35 -36.80
N TRP A 995 96.67 95.68 -36.84
CA TRP A 995 96.16 96.40 -38.00
C TRP A 995 97.29 96.68 -38.98
N GLU A 996 97.02 96.60 -40.27
CA GLU A 996 97.90 96.96 -41.38
C GLU A 996 97.23 97.99 -42.31
N GLY A 997 98.04 98.75 -43.05
CA GLY A 997 97.58 99.76 -44.01
C GLY A 997 97.64 101.18 -43.43
N ASP A 998 96.61 101.99 -43.68
CA ASP A 998 96.52 103.38 -43.20
C ASP A 998 96.32 103.50 -41.69
N VAL A 999 96.07 102.38 -41.00
CA VAL A 999 96.08 102.25 -39.54
C VAL A 999 96.92 101.05 -39.18
N THR A 1000 97.90 101.24 -38.29
CA THR A 1000 98.82 100.19 -37.85
C THR A 1000 98.84 100.01 -36.32
N GLY A 1001 99.26 98.83 -35.87
CA GLY A 1001 99.48 98.48 -34.45
C GLY A 1001 98.50 97.43 -33.91
N SER A 1002 98.77 96.92 -32.71
CA SER A 1002 98.06 95.77 -32.09
C SER A 1002 96.89 96.13 -31.18
N GLU A 1003 96.59 97.42 -31.04
CA GLU A 1003 95.50 97.90 -30.19
C GLU A 1003 94.14 97.53 -30.81
N ASN A 1004 93.31 96.77 -30.10
CA ASN A 1004 92.00 96.31 -30.56
C ASN A 1004 90.97 96.42 -29.41
N PRO A 1005 89.89 97.21 -29.56
CA PRO A 1005 89.49 97.94 -30.77
C PRO A 1005 90.31 99.22 -31.01
N LYS A 1006 90.42 99.65 -32.28
CA LYS A 1006 91.07 100.92 -32.67
C LYS A 1006 90.08 101.88 -33.31
N THR A 1007 90.00 103.10 -32.79
CA THR A 1007 89.13 104.15 -33.31
C THR A 1007 89.84 104.97 -34.39
N ILE A 1008 89.16 105.23 -35.51
CA ILE A 1008 89.78 105.82 -36.70
C ILE A 1008 88.93 106.98 -37.21
N THR A 1009 89.57 108.13 -37.49
CA THR A 1009 88.92 109.30 -38.12
C THR A 1009 89.12 109.24 -39.64
N MET A 1010 88.04 109.35 -40.40
CA MET A 1010 88.04 109.32 -41.87
C MET A 1010 88.06 110.74 -42.44
N ASP A 1011 89.27 111.26 -42.66
CA ASP A 1011 89.56 112.56 -43.29
C ASP A 1011 89.91 112.44 -44.78
N LYS A 1012 90.14 111.21 -45.25
CA LYS A 1012 90.30 110.79 -46.64
C LYS A 1012 89.95 109.31 -46.78
N SER A 1013 89.91 108.78 -48.00
CA SER A 1013 89.82 107.33 -48.22
C SER A 1013 91.03 106.62 -47.59
N LYS A 1014 90.77 105.56 -46.82
CA LYS A 1014 91.78 104.75 -46.13
C LYS A 1014 91.57 103.27 -46.43
N ASN A 1015 92.65 102.51 -46.60
CA ASN A 1015 92.68 101.05 -46.67
C ASN A 1015 93.27 100.50 -45.38
N ILE A 1016 92.48 99.74 -44.64
CA ILE A 1016 92.85 99.21 -43.32
C ILE A 1016 92.51 97.72 -43.32
N THR A 1017 93.48 96.90 -42.93
CA THR A 1017 93.37 95.45 -42.86
C THR A 1017 93.57 95.00 -41.42
N ALA A 1018 92.68 94.14 -40.92
CA ALA A 1018 92.89 93.43 -39.65
C ALA A 1018 93.62 92.12 -39.93
N VAL A 1019 94.82 91.96 -39.40
CA VAL A 1019 95.57 90.71 -39.52
C VAL A 1019 95.32 89.86 -38.29
N PHE A 1020 94.85 88.65 -38.52
CA PHE A 1020 94.70 87.62 -37.49
C PHE A 1020 95.77 86.57 -37.72
N ILE A 1021 96.52 86.23 -36.68
CA ILE A 1021 97.47 85.12 -36.73
C ILE A 1021 96.84 83.90 -36.06
N ARG A 1022 97.07 82.76 -36.69
CA ARG A 1022 96.98 81.46 -36.01
C ARG A 1022 98.30 81.29 -35.28
N GLU A 1023 98.32 81.48 -33.97
CA GLU A 1023 99.49 81.02 -33.23
C GLU A 1023 99.53 79.48 -33.27
N PRO A 1024 100.71 78.87 -33.46
CA PRO A 1024 100.87 77.42 -33.52
C PRO A 1024 100.24 76.65 -32.36
#